data_AF-D3TQB5-F1
#
_entry.id   AF-D3TQB5-F1
#
_cell.length_a   1.000
_cell.length_b   1.000
_cell.length_c   1.000
_cell.angle_alpha   90.00
_cell.angle_beta   90.00
_cell.angle_gamma   90.00
#
_symmetry.space_group_name_H-M   'P 1'
#
loop_
_entity.id
_entity.type
_entity.pdbx_description
1 polymer ?
#
loop_
_entity_poly.entity_id
_entity_poly.type
_entity_poly.pdbx_seq_one_letter_code
_entity_poly.pdbx_strand_id
1 'polypeptide(L)'
;MNRALREFRIRGVKTNIPFLLNVLENQKFLHGVLDTYFIDEHPQLFQFRISQNRAQKLLGYLGEVLVNGPQTPLATPLKPAEISPHVPTVPLDLSPEAVEREERGEAKVTEPPKGLRQLLKSQGPEAFAKEVRSRKNLMLMDTTFRDAHQSLLATRVRSHDLLKISPYVANKFHNLYALENWGGATFDVALRFLHECPWERLEEMRKLIPNIPFQMLLRGANAVGYTNYPDNVVYKFCELAVQTGMDIFRVFDSLNYLPNLILGMEAAGKAGGVVEAAISYTGDVSDPNRTKYDLKYYTNLSDELVKAGTHVLAIKDMAGLLKPQAAKLLISAIRDKHPDVPIHIHTHDTSGAGVASMLACAEAGADVVDVAVDSMSGMTSQPSMGAIVASLQGTPSDTAFDLGSISEYSAFWEQTRTLYAPFECTTTMKSGNADVYMNEIPGGQYTNLQFQAFSLGLGDFFEDVKKSYREANLLLGDIIKVTPSSKVVGDLAQFMVQNKLTADQVLEKAEELSFPKSVVEFLQGSIGTPHGGFPEPFRSRVLKDMPRVEGRPGEKLPPLNFDKLKKDLKETHPNVNDRDVMSAALYPAVTEEYLHFREAYGPVEKLDTRIFLIGPKVGEEFEVNLQKGKTLSLKTLAMAEDLTPNGEREVFFEMNGQLRSVLIRDKEASKELHIHPKASKSNKNEVGAPMPGTVIDVRVKEGDKVEKGQPLLVLSAMKMEMVVQSPKAGVVKKLEVSNGMKLEGDDLLMLVE
;
A
#
# COMPACT_ATOMS: atom_id res chain seq x y z
N MET A 1 -2.68 46.54 16.01
CA MET A 1 -3.63 46.02 15.00
C MET A 1 -3.22 44.66 14.43
N ASN A 2 -2.02 44.51 13.85
CA ASN A 2 -1.57 43.24 13.23
C ASN A 2 -1.73 42.01 14.15
N ARG A 3 -1.25 42.07 15.40
CA ARG A 3 -1.45 40.99 16.41
C ARG A 3 -2.93 40.63 16.60
N ALA A 4 -3.79 41.62 16.83
CA ALA A 4 -5.22 41.40 17.07
C ALA A 4 -5.90 40.69 15.88
N LEU A 5 -5.60 41.11 14.64
CA LEU A 5 -6.11 40.45 13.43
C LEU A 5 -5.60 39.02 13.29
N ARG A 6 -4.34 38.75 13.68
CA ARG A 6 -3.76 37.39 13.68
C ARG A 6 -4.28 36.52 14.82
N GLU A 7 -4.83 37.09 15.89
CA GLU A 7 -5.45 36.36 17.01
C GLU A 7 -6.95 36.13 16.78
N PHE A 8 -7.63 37.04 16.07
CA PHE A 8 -9.06 36.91 15.76
C PHE A 8 -9.34 35.65 14.94
N ARG A 9 -10.35 34.88 15.37
CA ARG A 9 -10.83 33.67 14.70
C ARG A 9 -12.32 33.80 14.47
N ILE A 10 -12.72 34.11 13.24
CA ILE A 10 -14.12 34.13 12.79
C ILE A 10 -14.30 32.93 11.86
N ARG A 11 -15.37 32.16 12.06
CA ARG A 11 -15.70 30.96 11.30
C ARG A 11 -17.17 31.00 10.89
N GLY A 12 -17.53 30.32 9.79
CA GLY A 12 -18.87 30.35 9.20
C GLY A 12 -19.09 31.43 8.14
N VAL A 13 -18.25 32.48 8.12
CA VAL A 13 -18.29 33.55 7.10
C VAL A 13 -16.89 33.91 6.62
N LYS A 14 -16.77 34.35 5.37
CA LYS A 14 -15.51 34.91 4.85
C LYS A 14 -15.28 36.30 5.46
N THR A 15 -14.02 36.66 5.72
CA THR A 15 -13.64 37.96 6.29
C THR A 15 -12.57 38.64 5.44
N ASN A 16 -12.45 39.97 5.58
CA ASN A 16 -11.39 40.76 4.95
C ASN A 16 -10.08 40.78 5.77
N ILE A 17 -9.97 39.98 6.84
CA ILE A 17 -8.77 39.93 7.70
C ILE A 17 -7.47 39.70 6.90
N PRO A 18 -7.41 38.74 5.93
CA PRO A 18 -6.20 38.54 5.12
C PRO A 18 -5.78 39.79 4.34
N PHE A 19 -6.76 40.52 3.78
CA PHE A 19 -6.51 41.78 3.08
C PHE A 19 -5.96 42.85 4.03
N LEU A 20 -6.58 43.02 5.21
CA LEU A 20 -6.11 43.96 6.21
C LEU A 20 -4.69 43.65 6.71
N LEU A 21 -4.34 42.36 6.86
CA LEU A 21 -2.98 41.95 7.19
C LEU A 21 -1.98 42.32 6.09
N ASN A 22 -2.32 42.07 4.82
CA ASN A 22 -1.48 42.46 3.69
C ASN A 22 -1.26 43.98 3.64
N VAL A 23 -2.30 44.77 3.92
CA VAL A 23 -2.19 46.25 4.02
C VAL A 23 -1.25 46.65 5.15
N LEU A 24 -1.43 46.09 6.35
CA LEU A 24 -0.63 46.42 7.54
C LEU A 24 0.82 45.92 7.47
N GLU A 25 1.16 45.08 6.49
CA GLU A 25 2.51 44.57 6.25
C GLU A 25 3.18 45.23 5.03
N ASN A 26 2.43 46.03 4.27
CA ASN A 26 2.95 46.76 3.12
C ASN A 26 3.85 47.92 3.59
N GLN A 27 5.05 48.01 3.02
CA GLN A 27 6.04 49.02 3.41
C GLN A 27 5.54 50.45 3.17
N LYS A 28 4.82 50.74 2.08
CA LYS A 28 4.29 52.09 1.84
C LYS A 28 3.24 52.49 2.88
N PHE A 29 2.40 51.53 3.30
CA PHE A 29 1.45 51.74 4.39
C PHE A 29 2.14 52.04 5.72
N LEU A 30 3.19 51.26 6.05
CA LEU A 30 3.96 51.45 7.28
C LEU A 30 4.70 52.79 7.35
N HIS A 31 5.16 53.31 6.20
CA HIS A 31 5.86 54.59 6.11
C HIS A 31 4.92 55.80 5.93
N GLY A 32 3.60 55.59 5.88
CA GLY A 32 2.63 56.67 5.70
C GLY A 32 2.65 57.32 4.31
N VAL A 33 3.28 56.69 3.31
CA VAL A 33 3.39 57.19 1.94
C VAL A 33 2.27 56.57 1.10
N LEU A 34 1.08 57.15 1.21
CA LEU A 34 -0.14 56.62 0.62
C LEU A 34 -1.09 57.73 0.18
N ASP A 35 -1.81 57.47 -0.92
CA ASP A 35 -2.89 58.30 -1.44
C ASP A 35 -4.17 57.45 -1.61
N THR A 36 -5.20 58.02 -2.24
CA THR A 36 -6.47 57.33 -2.46
C THR A 36 -6.39 56.19 -3.48
N TYR A 37 -5.33 56.11 -4.28
CA TYR A 37 -5.11 55.05 -5.28
C TYR A 37 -4.27 53.89 -4.72
N PHE A 38 -3.75 53.99 -3.50
CA PHE A 38 -2.88 53.00 -2.88
C PHE A 38 -3.40 51.55 -3.02
N ILE A 39 -4.68 51.28 -2.79
CA ILE A 39 -5.19 49.90 -2.91
C ILE A 39 -5.20 49.43 -4.37
N ASP A 40 -5.60 50.29 -5.30
CA ASP A 40 -5.73 49.98 -6.73
C ASP A 40 -4.35 49.76 -7.39
N GLU A 41 -3.33 50.49 -6.95
CA GLU A 41 -1.96 50.39 -7.46
C GLU A 41 -1.16 49.21 -6.88
N HIS A 42 -1.70 48.51 -5.86
CA HIS A 42 -1.00 47.43 -5.17
C HIS A 42 -1.80 46.12 -5.23
N PRO A 43 -1.94 45.49 -6.42
CA PRO A 43 -2.72 44.27 -6.62
C PRO A 43 -2.22 43.08 -5.78
N GLN A 44 -0.97 43.09 -5.34
CA GLN A 44 -0.42 42.11 -4.40
C GLN A 44 -1.15 42.08 -3.05
N LEU A 45 -1.87 43.15 -2.67
CA LEU A 45 -2.69 43.16 -1.46
C LEU A 45 -3.82 42.12 -1.50
N PHE A 46 -4.22 41.70 -2.70
CA PHE A 46 -5.24 40.68 -2.94
C PHE A 46 -4.66 39.26 -3.09
N GLN A 47 -3.34 39.09 -2.96
CA GLN A 47 -2.70 37.78 -2.91
C GLN A 47 -2.76 37.25 -1.47
N PHE A 48 -3.78 36.46 -1.18
CA PHE A 48 -4.01 35.92 0.17
C PHE A 48 -3.27 34.61 0.39
N ARG A 49 -2.62 34.47 1.54
CA ARG A 49 -2.11 33.17 2.00
C ARG A 49 -3.30 32.31 2.43
N ILE A 50 -3.50 31.18 1.76
CA ILE A 50 -4.54 30.21 2.11
C ILE A 50 -4.19 29.61 3.49
N SER A 51 -5.11 29.75 4.44
CA SER A 51 -4.96 29.09 5.74
C SER A 51 -5.08 27.57 5.57
N GLN A 52 -4.11 26.82 6.11
CA GLN A 52 -4.11 25.36 5.99
C GLN A 52 -5.23 24.68 6.79
N ASN A 53 -5.78 25.37 7.80
CA ASN A 53 -6.88 24.92 8.67
C ASN A 53 -6.77 23.47 9.19
N ARG A 54 -5.53 22.97 9.41
CA ARG A 54 -5.23 21.56 9.70
C ARG A 54 -6.07 20.98 10.84
N ALA A 55 -6.24 21.73 11.92
CA ALA A 55 -7.00 21.27 13.08
C ALA A 55 -8.50 21.05 12.75
N GLN A 56 -9.12 21.95 11.97
CA GLN A 56 -10.52 21.77 11.56
C GLN A 56 -10.69 20.55 10.65
N LYS A 57 -9.74 20.32 9.75
CA LYS A 57 -9.78 19.16 8.85
C LYS A 57 -9.68 17.84 9.62
N LEU A 58 -8.82 17.78 10.64
CA LEU A 58 -8.74 16.63 11.55
C LEU A 58 -10.05 16.42 12.32
N LEU A 59 -10.70 17.48 12.81
CA LEU A 59 -12.03 17.34 13.42
C LEU A 59 -13.07 16.78 12.44
N GLY A 60 -13.00 17.20 11.17
CA GLY A 60 -13.83 16.64 10.10
C GLY A 60 -13.59 15.14 9.89
N TYR A 61 -12.33 14.68 9.94
CA TYR A 61 -12.01 13.25 9.85
C TYR A 61 -12.53 12.47 11.05
N LEU A 62 -12.31 12.98 12.27
CA LEU A 62 -12.78 12.34 13.50
C LEU A 62 -14.32 12.25 13.51
N GLY A 63 -15.01 13.29 13.05
CA GLY A 63 -16.45 13.29 12.87
C GLY A 63 -16.91 12.26 11.84
N GLU A 64 -16.24 12.18 10.69
CA GLU A 64 -16.50 11.18 9.66
C GLU A 64 -16.38 9.75 10.21
N VAL A 65 -15.33 9.45 10.97
CA VAL A 65 -15.12 8.13 11.57
C VAL A 65 -16.18 7.82 12.64
N LEU A 66 -16.57 8.80 13.45
CA LEU A 66 -17.60 8.65 14.47
C LEU A 66 -18.99 8.37 13.88
N VAL A 67 -19.36 9.07 12.81
CA VAL A 67 -20.69 8.99 12.19
C VAL A 67 -20.79 7.82 11.21
N ASN A 68 -19.80 7.65 10.34
CA ASN A 68 -19.85 6.71 9.22
C ASN A 68 -18.95 5.48 9.41
N GLY A 69 -18.26 5.37 10.55
CA GLY A 69 -17.34 4.27 10.85
C GLY A 69 -15.95 4.41 10.20
N PRO A 70 -15.10 3.39 10.38
CA PRO A 70 -13.73 3.36 9.87
C PRO A 70 -13.63 3.71 8.39
N GLN A 71 -12.79 4.69 8.04
CA GLN A 71 -12.53 5.02 6.63
C GLN A 71 -11.61 4.00 5.95
N THR A 72 -10.73 3.35 6.73
CA THR A 72 -9.99 2.18 6.29
C THR A 72 -10.85 0.92 6.47
N PRO A 73 -11.13 0.12 5.41
CA PRO A 73 -11.88 -1.11 5.55
C PRO A 73 -11.18 -2.10 6.49
N LEU A 74 -11.86 -2.51 7.55
CA LEU A 74 -11.37 -3.50 8.51
C LEU A 74 -11.54 -4.91 7.95
N ALA A 75 -10.57 -5.79 8.17
CA ALA A 75 -10.58 -7.14 7.60
C ALA A 75 -11.23 -8.19 8.53
N THR A 76 -11.26 -7.92 9.84
CA THR A 76 -11.79 -8.83 10.86
C THR A 76 -12.67 -8.06 11.86
N PRO A 77 -13.54 -8.74 12.63
CA PRO A 77 -14.36 -8.09 13.66
C PRO A 77 -13.56 -7.71 14.92
N LEU A 78 -12.26 -8.04 14.98
CA LEU A 78 -11.41 -7.68 16.10
C LEU A 78 -11.27 -6.15 16.15
N LYS A 79 -11.22 -5.60 17.37
CA LYS A 79 -11.06 -4.16 17.60
C LYS A 79 -9.60 -3.83 17.95
N PRO A 80 -9.08 -2.68 17.53
CA PRO A 80 -7.81 -2.16 18.03
C PRO A 80 -7.81 -2.11 19.56
N ALA A 81 -6.69 -2.47 20.19
CA ALA A 81 -6.55 -2.36 21.63
C ALA A 81 -6.57 -0.90 22.13
N GLU A 82 -6.99 -0.73 23.38
CA GLU A 82 -7.03 0.58 24.06
C GLU A 82 -5.77 0.79 24.90
N ILE A 83 -4.63 0.92 24.22
CA ILE A 83 -3.33 1.10 24.85
C ILE A 83 -2.53 2.20 24.15
N SER A 84 -1.53 2.72 24.87
CA SER A 84 -0.42 3.48 24.28
C SER A 84 0.83 2.61 24.38
N PRO A 85 1.35 2.05 23.28
CA PRO A 85 2.52 1.18 23.33
C PRO A 85 3.72 1.85 24.00
N HIS A 86 4.36 1.14 24.93
CA HIS A 86 5.57 1.64 25.58
C HIS A 86 6.73 1.70 24.58
N VAL A 87 7.24 2.90 24.33
CA VAL A 87 8.44 3.11 23.50
C VAL A 87 9.67 2.95 24.40
N PRO A 88 10.58 2.01 24.10
CA PRO A 88 11.79 1.81 24.88
C PRO A 88 12.69 3.05 24.82
N THR A 89 13.42 3.30 25.90
CA THR A 89 14.28 4.48 26.01
C THR A 89 15.53 4.33 25.15
N VAL A 90 15.94 5.43 24.53
CA VAL A 90 17.23 5.51 23.86
C VAL A 90 18.25 6.07 24.86
N PRO A 91 19.31 5.33 25.21
CA PRO A 91 20.36 5.85 26.08
C PRO A 91 21.05 7.03 25.39
N LEU A 92 21.18 8.17 26.09
CA LEU A 92 22.02 9.27 25.66
C LEU A 92 23.48 8.88 25.89
N ASP A 93 24.35 9.07 24.91
CA ASP A 93 25.80 8.90 25.10
C ASP A 93 26.33 10.11 25.86
N LEU A 94 26.30 10.05 27.19
CA LEU A 94 26.85 11.08 28.07
C LEU A 94 28.32 10.81 28.44
N SER A 95 29.04 10.01 27.65
CA SER A 95 30.48 9.84 27.87
C SER A 95 31.20 11.19 27.73
N PRO A 96 32.31 11.42 28.49
CA PRO A 96 33.07 12.67 28.39
C PRO A 96 33.48 12.99 26.94
N GLU A 97 33.79 11.96 26.17
CA GLU A 97 34.17 12.05 24.76
C GLU A 97 33.00 12.46 23.85
N ALA A 98 31.78 12.03 24.14
CA ALA A 98 30.59 12.43 23.39
C ALA A 98 30.14 13.85 23.74
N VAL A 99 30.22 14.22 25.02
CA VAL A 99 29.94 15.58 25.48
C VAL A 99 30.95 16.57 24.90
N GLU A 100 32.25 16.24 24.93
CA GLU A 100 33.29 17.10 24.35
C GLU A 100 33.14 17.23 22.83
N ARG A 101 32.73 16.17 22.13
CA ARG A 101 32.37 16.23 20.70
C ARG A 101 31.17 17.13 20.44
N GLU A 102 30.16 17.12 21.30
CA GLU A 102 29.01 18.02 21.17
C GLU A 102 29.40 19.48 21.46
N GLU A 103 30.22 19.73 22.48
CA GLU A 103 30.73 21.06 22.81
C GLU A 103 31.60 21.65 21.68
N ARG A 104 32.35 20.80 20.96
CA ARG A 104 33.09 21.17 19.74
C ARG A 104 32.21 21.29 18.50
N GLY A 105 30.91 20.95 18.58
CA GLY A 105 29.96 20.97 17.46
C GLY A 105 30.19 19.87 16.42
N GLU A 106 30.90 18.80 16.77
CA GLU A 106 31.30 17.71 15.89
C GLU A 106 30.19 16.64 15.72
N ALA A 107 29.53 16.25 16.82
CA ALA A 107 28.41 15.31 16.85
C ALA A 107 27.60 15.49 18.13
N LYS A 108 26.26 15.37 18.08
CA LYS A 108 25.41 15.48 19.28
C LYS A 108 25.40 14.18 20.07
N VAL A 109 25.25 14.23 21.40
CA VAL A 109 25.05 13.04 22.26
C VAL A 109 23.78 12.25 21.92
N THR A 110 22.89 12.85 21.11
CA THR A 110 21.67 12.24 20.59
C THR A 110 21.86 11.48 19.27
N GLU A 111 23.04 11.57 18.64
CA GLU A 111 23.29 10.89 17.36
C GLU A 111 23.54 9.39 17.57
N PRO A 112 22.92 8.53 16.74
CA PRO A 112 23.13 7.09 16.87
C PRO A 112 24.53 6.68 16.41
N PRO A 113 25.03 5.50 16.85
CA PRO A 113 26.34 4.99 16.43
C PRO A 113 26.45 4.86 14.91
N LYS A 114 27.67 4.94 14.37
CA LYS A 114 27.90 4.77 12.93
C LYS A 114 27.53 3.34 12.49
N GLY A 115 26.94 3.23 11.31
CA GLY A 115 26.57 1.98 10.67
C GLY A 115 27.11 1.88 9.25
N LEU A 116 26.66 0.87 8.51
CA LEU A 116 27.13 0.63 7.14
C LEU A 116 26.74 1.74 6.15
N ARG A 117 25.74 2.58 6.48
CA ARG A 117 25.34 3.66 5.57
C ARG A 117 26.40 4.72 5.41
N GLN A 118 27.17 5.01 6.45
CA GLN A 118 28.27 5.97 6.37
C GLN A 118 29.34 5.50 5.37
N LEU A 119 29.66 4.19 5.37
CA LEU A 119 30.55 3.60 4.37
C LEU A 119 29.95 3.76 2.97
N LEU A 120 28.70 3.35 2.78
CA LEU A 120 28.02 3.44 1.49
C LEU A 120 28.00 4.88 0.94
N LYS A 121 27.70 5.88 1.77
CA LYS A 121 27.67 7.29 1.33
C LYS A 121 29.05 7.87 1.04
N SER A 122 30.11 7.36 1.68
CA SER A 122 31.47 7.88 1.49
C SER A 122 32.26 7.16 0.40
N GLN A 123 32.01 5.86 0.18
CA GLN A 123 32.82 5.01 -0.70
C GLN A 123 32.02 4.32 -1.82
N GLY A 124 30.69 4.41 -1.81
CA GLY A 124 29.83 3.90 -2.87
C GLY A 124 29.42 2.43 -2.76
N PRO A 125 28.55 1.95 -3.67
CA PRO A 125 27.98 0.60 -3.65
C PRO A 125 28.97 -0.56 -3.69
N GLU A 126 30.04 -0.44 -4.48
CA GLU A 126 31.05 -1.50 -4.62
C GLU A 126 31.85 -1.70 -3.33
N ALA A 127 32.21 -0.61 -2.67
CA ALA A 127 32.88 -0.66 -1.36
C ALA A 127 31.96 -1.24 -0.29
N PHE A 128 30.67 -0.92 -0.33
CA PHE A 128 29.66 -1.52 0.54
C PHE A 128 29.58 -3.04 0.35
N ALA A 129 29.46 -3.52 -0.89
CA ALA A 129 29.41 -4.96 -1.18
C ALA A 129 30.68 -5.69 -0.70
N LYS A 130 31.85 -5.09 -0.94
CA LYS A 130 33.13 -5.64 -0.47
C LYS A 130 33.21 -5.73 1.06
N GLU A 131 32.75 -4.70 1.77
CA GLU A 131 32.69 -4.72 3.24
C GLU A 131 31.78 -5.84 3.74
N VAL A 132 30.57 -5.97 3.16
CA VAL A 132 29.62 -7.04 3.52
C VAL A 132 30.28 -8.42 3.33
N ARG A 133 30.92 -8.66 2.18
CA ARG A 133 31.59 -9.94 1.92
C ARG A 133 32.78 -10.20 2.85
N SER A 134 33.46 -9.15 3.31
CA SER A 134 34.65 -9.29 4.17
C SER A 134 34.33 -9.70 5.61
N ARG A 135 33.08 -9.51 6.04
CA ARG A 135 32.63 -9.84 7.39
C ARG A 135 32.50 -11.34 7.57
N LYS A 136 32.95 -11.81 8.74
CA LYS A 136 32.89 -13.23 9.12
C LYS A 136 31.57 -13.60 9.79
N ASN A 137 30.97 -12.64 10.50
CA ASN A 137 29.68 -12.82 11.14
C ASN A 137 28.54 -12.78 10.12
N LEU A 138 27.46 -13.50 10.42
CA LEU A 138 26.24 -13.37 9.66
C LEU A 138 25.61 -11.99 9.94
N MET A 139 25.29 -11.26 8.89
CA MET A 139 24.57 -9.98 9.02
C MET A 139 23.06 -10.20 8.93
N LEU A 140 22.31 -9.33 9.58
CA LEU A 140 20.85 -9.38 9.58
C LEU A 140 20.27 -8.18 8.82
N MET A 141 19.24 -8.45 8.02
CA MET A 141 18.32 -7.45 7.47
C MET A 141 17.04 -7.48 8.30
N ASP A 142 16.65 -6.36 8.91
CA ASP A 142 15.34 -6.27 9.58
C ASP A 142 14.24 -5.92 8.57
N THR A 143 13.20 -6.76 8.50
CA THR A 143 12.04 -6.61 7.62
C THR A 143 10.79 -6.13 8.35
N THR A 144 10.89 -5.86 9.65
CA THR A 144 9.75 -5.47 10.51
C THR A 144 8.99 -4.26 9.97
N PHE A 145 9.69 -3.33 9.33
CA PHE A 145 9.12 -2.09 8.79
C PHE A 145 8.47 -2.24 7.39
N ARG A 146 8.58 -3.42 6.75
CA ARG A 146 8.04 -3.68 5.40
C ARG A 146 7.39 -5.06 5.28
N ASP A 147 8.17 -6.13 5.11
CA ASP A 147 7.62 -7.43 4.72
C ASP A 147 6.84 -8.13 5.84
N ALA A 148 7.26 -7.92 7.09
CA ALA A 148 6.63 -8.56 8.24
C ALA A 148 5.15 -8.17 8.36
N HIS A 149 4.87 -6.86 8.41
CA HIS A 149 3.48 -6.38 8.49
C HIS A 149 2.74 -6.50 7.15
N GLN A 150 3.44 -6.53 6.02
CA GLN A 150 2.82 -6.89 4.74
C GLN A 150 2.23 -8.30 4.79
N SER A 151 2.91 -9.22 5.47
CA SER A 151 2.49 -10.62 5.60
C SER A 151 1.46 -10.86 6.70
N LEU A 152 1.65 -10.23 7.87
CA LEU A 152 0.86 -10.47 9.07
C LEU A 152 -0.37 -9.56 9.20
N LEU A 153 -0.28 -8.31 8.73
CA LEU A 153 -1.22 -7.22 9.05
C LEU A 153 -1.73 -6.51 7.79
N ALA A 154 -1.75 -7.19 6.65
CA ALA A 154 -2.17 -6.63 5.36
C ALA A 154 -1.49 -5.29 5.01
N THR A 155 -0.22 -5.12 5.40
CA THR A 155 0.56 -3.90 5.15
C THR A 155 0.02 -2.65 5.86
N ARG A 156 -0.78 -2.80 6.93
CA ARG A 156 -1.49 -1.67 7.55
C ARG A 156 -0.70 -0.89 8.59
N VAL A 157 0.54 -1.27 8.89
CA VAL A 157 1.36 -0.53 9.85
C VAL A 157 1.66 0.89 9.33
N ARG A 158 1.31 1.87 10.16
CA ARG A 158 1.32 3.31 9.84
C ARG A 158 2.68 3.94 10.11
N SER A 159 2.94 5.03 9.40
CA SER A 159 4.14 5.86 9.62
C SER A 159 4.28 6.28 11.07
N HIS A 160 3.17 6.58 11.75
CA HIS A 160 3.14 6.98 13.15
C HIS A 160 3.90 6.02 14.09
N ASP A 161 3.60 4.72 14.02
CA ASP A 161 4.20 3.74 14.92
C ASP A 161 5.63 3.37 14.49
N LEU A 162 5.91 3.34 13.19
CA LEU A 162 7.26 3.15 12.65
C LEU A 162 8.21 4.26 13.10
N LEU A 163 7.76 5.52 13.06
CA LEU A 163 8.55 6.67 13.48
C LEU A 163 8.79 6.69 14.99
N LYS A 164 7.83 6.23 15.81
CA LYS A 164 7.99 6.17 17.28
C LYS A 164 9.17 5.29 17.70
N ILE A 165 9.33 4.12 17.08
CA ILE A 165 10.41 3.17 17.43
C ILE A 165 11.72 3.39 16.68
N SER A 166 11.70 4.19 15.59
CA SER A 166 12.86 4.46 14.73
C SER A 166 14.14 4.91 15.48
N PRO A 167 14.09 5.81 16.48
CA PRO A 167 15.28 6.21 17.24
C PRO A 167 15.94 5.06 18.01
N TYR A 168 15.15 4.12 18.53
CA TYR A 168 15.64 2.93 19.22
C TYR A 168 16.36 2.00 18.24
N VAL A 169 15.74 1.74 17.08
CA VAL A 169 16.35 0.94 16.00
C VAL A 169 17.67 1.55 15.55
N ALA A 170 17.71 2.86 15.31
CA ALA A 170 18.93 3.56 14.92
C ALA A 170 20.08 3.36 15.93
N ASN A 171 19.78 3.34 17.22
CA ASN A 171 20.80 3.21 18.27
C ASN A 171 21.24 1.78 18.53
N LYS A 172 20.28 0.87 18.76
CA LYS A 172 20.57 -0.50 19.20
C LYS A 172 20.88 -1.46 18.05
N PHE A 173 20.43 -1.12 16.84
CA PHE A 173 20.58 -1.97 15.66
C PHE A 173 21.44 -1.33 14.56
N HIS A 174 22.37 -0.45 14.94
CA HIS A 174 23.26 0.27 14.03
C HIS A 174 24.13 -0.64 13.12
N ASN A 175 24.35 -1.90 13.54
CA ASN A 175 25.13 -2.91 12.82
C ASN A 175 24.31 -3.78 11.84
N LEU A 176 23.00 -3.53 11.67
CA LEU A 176 22.21 -4.21 10.64
C LEU A 176 22.85 -4.01 9.26
N TYR A 177 22.74 -5.04 8.40
CA TYR A 177 23.06 -4.91 6.98
C TYR A 177 22.23 -3.76 6.38
N ALA A 178 20.93 -3.78 6.66
CA ALA A 178 19.99 -2.73 6.32
C ALA A 178 18.67 -2.90 7.10
N LEU A 179 17.80 -1.91 6.96
CA LEU A 179 16.39 -1.95 7.36
C LEU A 179 15.55 -1.91 6.10
N GLU A 180 14.78 -2.96 5.85
CA GLU A 180 13.81 -2.98 4.77
C GLU A 180 12.55 -2.27 5.21
N ASN A 181 12.25 -1.13 4.60
CA ASN A 181 11.19 -0.23 5.07
C ASN A 181 10.30 0.32 3.96
N TRP A 182 10.50 -0.10 2.70
CA TRP A 182 9.84 0.50 1.55
C TRP A 182 9.70 -0.47 0.37
N GLY A 183 8.92 -0.07 -0.63
CA GLY A 183 8.58 -0.95 -1.75
C GLY A 183 7.59 -2.04 -1.37
N GLY A 184 7.51 -3.10 -2.18
CA GLY A 184 6.43 -4.08 -2.04
C GLY A 184 5.05 -3.42 -2.12
N ALA A 185 4.12 -3.80 -1.24
CA ALA A 185 2.77 -3.23 -1.21
C ALA A 185 2.68 -1.88 -0.46
N THR A 186 3.74 -1.47 0.27
CA THR A 186 3.68 -0.32 1.18
C THR A 186 3.33 0.99 0.46
N PHE A 187 3.76 1.18 -0.79
CA PHE A 187 3.54 2.41 -1.54
C PHE A 187 2.06 2.63 -1.86
N ASP A 188 1.40 1.64 -2.47
CA ASP A 188 -0.04 1.69 -2.77
C ASP A 188 -0.88 1.72 -1.49
N VAL A 189 -0.56 0.88 -0.52
CA VAL A 189 -1.34 0.77 0.73
C VAL A 189 -1.29 2.05 1.56
N ALA A 190 -0.12 2.71 1.63
CA ALA A 190 0.01 3.99 2.32
C ALA A 190 -0.95 5.04 1.75
N LEU A 191 -0.99 5.19 0.42
CA LEU A 191 -1.86 6.16 -0.26
C LEU A 191 -3.34 5.75 -0.14
N ARG A 192 -3.65 4.50 -0.49
CA ARG A 192 -5.02 4.02 -0.68
C ARG A 192 -5.78 3.80 0.62
N PHE A 193 -5.13 3.20 1.62
CA PHE A 193 -5.82 2.69 2.80
C PHE A 193 -5.42 3.41 4.08
N LEU A 194 -4.19 3.90 4.17
CA LEU A 194 -3.70 4.64 5.35
C LEU A 194 -3.80 6.15 5.17
N HIS A 195 -4.08 6.60 3.94
CA HIS A 195 -4.20 8.00 3.56
C HIS A 195 -2.99 8.83 4.00
N GLU A 196 -1.79 8.28 3.83
CA GLU A 196 -0.52 8.92 4.15
C GLU A 196 0.48 8.79 3.00
N CYS A 197 1.41 9.73 2.88
CA CYS A 197 2.37 9.74 1.78
C CYS A 197 3.54 8.78 2.08
N PRO A 198 3.80 7.77 1.22
CA PRO A 198 4.95 6.88 1.42
C PRO A 198 6.27 7.64 1.33
N TRP A 199 6.36 8.71 0.53
CA TRP A 199 7.58 9.52 0.41
C TRP A 199 7.88 10.26 1.71
N GLU A 200 6.86 10.85 2.34
CA GLU A 200 7.01 11.51 3.64
C GLU A 200 7.40 10.49 4.72
N ARG A 201 6.86 9.26 4.68
CA ARG A 201 7.31 8.16 5.56
C ARG A 201 8.81 7.92 5.41
N LEU A 202 9.31 7.81 4.18
CA LEU A 202 10.73 7.59 3.91
C LEU A 202 11.59 8.75 4.41
N GLU A 203 11.20 9.99 4.13
CA GLU A 203 11.95 11.18 4.55
C GLU A 203 12.03 11.32 6.08
N GLU A 204 10.90 11.16 6.76
CA GLU A 204 10.86 11.29 8.22
C GLU A 204 11.63 10.14 8.89
N MET A 205 11.50 8.92 8.39
CA MET A 205 12.29 7.79 8.89
C MET A 205 13.79 8.01 8.65
N ARG A 206 14.18 8.55 7.49
CA ARG A 206 15.60 8.79 7.16
C ARG A 206 16.23 9.83 8.07
N LYS A 207 15.45 10.80 8.57
CA LYS A 207 15.89 11.77 9.58
C LYS A 207 16.14 11.10 10.94
N LEU A 208 15.30 10.15 11.33
CA LEU A 208 15.38 9.48 12.64
C LEU A 208 16.39 8.34 12.68
N ILE A 209 16.59 7.67 11.55
CA ILE A 209 17.60 6.62 11.38
C ILE A 209 18.53 7.18 10.30
N PRO A 210 19.71 7.74 10.60
CA PRO A 210 20.65 8.27 9.60
C PRO A 210 21.81 7.31 9.24
N ASN A 211 21.97 6.22 10.00
CA ASN A 211 23.15 5.36 10.06
C ASN A 211 22.98 3.94 9.46
N ILE A 212 21.76 3.42 9.41
CA ILE A 212 21.46 2.10 8.83
C ILE A 212 21.04 2.28 7.36
N PRO A 213 21.58 1.50 6.39
CA PRO A 213 21.11 1.57 5.01
C PRO A 213 19.63 1.20 4.92
N PHE A 214 18.86 1.91 4.09
CA PHE A 214 17.48 1.56 3.80
C PHE A 214 17.40 0.70 2.54
N GLN A 215 16.66 -0.40 2.63
CA GLN A 215 16.34 -1.24 1.48
C GLN A 215 14.88 -1.12 1.09
N MET A 216 14.64 -1.19 -0.22
CA MET A 216 13.32 -1.44 -0.77
C MET A 216 13.28 -2.67 -1.69
N LEU A 217 12.10 -3.28 -1.77
CA LEU A 217 11.78 -4.27 -2.79
C LEU A 217 11.28 -3.56 -4.06
N LEU A 218 11.99 -3.74 -5.17
CA LEU A 218 11.71 -3.13 -6.47
C LEU A 218 11.39 -4.21 -7.52
N ARG A 219 10.24 -4.11 -8.18
CA ARG A 219 9.90 -4.97 -9.32
C ARG A 219 10.50 -4.37 -10.59
N GLY A 220 11.38 -5.11 -11.27
CA GLY A 220 12.32 -4.59 -12.26
C GLY A 220 11.71 -3.66 -13.32
N ALA A 221 10.65 -4.09 -14.02
CA ALA A 221 10.01 -3.28 -15.05
C ALA A 221 8.82 -2.44 -14.57
N ASN A 222 8.44 -2.54 -13.30
CA ASN A 222 7.21 -1.94 -12.78
C ASN A 222 7.45 -1.01 -11.58
N ALA A 223 8.70 -0.87 -11.12
CA ALA A 223 9.07 -0.25 -9.85
C ALA A 223 8.25 -0.81 -8.67
N VAL A 224 7.23 -0.08 -8.23
CA VAL A 224 6.29 -0.51 -7.18
C VAL A 224 4.88 -0.78 -7.71
N GLY A 225 4.58 -0.38 -8.94
CA GLY A 225 3.27 -0.44 -9.57
C GLY A 225 2.84 -1.81 -10.12
N TYR A 226 1.56 -1.98 -10.47
CA TYR A 226 0.97 -3.27 -10.88
C TYR A 226 0.85 -3.48 -12.40
N THR A 227 1.26 -2.50 -13.22
CA THR A 227 1.25 -2.57 -14.68
C THR A 227 2.63 -2.22 -15.22
N ASN A 228 2.86 -2.39 -16.53
CA ASN A 228 4.09 -1.95 -17.15
C ASN A 228 4.08 -0.45 -17.38
N TYR A 229 5.25 0.12 -17.22
CA TYR A 229 5.50 1.52 -17.46
C TYR A 229 6.55 1.68 -18.56
N PRO A 230 6.54 2.81 -19.28
CA PRO A 230 7.69 3.20 -20.09
C PRO A 230 8.93 3.31 -19.21
N ASP A 231 10.10 3.01 -19.76
CA ASP A 231 11.35 2.90 -18.99
C ASP A 231 11.68 4.14 -18.18
N ASN A 232 11.39 5.33 -18.73
CA ASN A 232 11.66 6.61 -18.08
C ASN A 232 10.91 6.77 -16.74
N VAL A 233 9.80 6.04 -16.54
CA VAL A 233 9.08 5.97 -15.26
C VAL A 233 9.88 5.20 -14.21
N VAL A 234 10.47 4.06 -14.57
CA VAL A 234 11.28 3.25 -13.66
C VAL A 234 12.57 4.00 -13.29
N TYR A 235 13.26 4.57 -14.28
CA TYR A 235 14.45 5.40 -14.04
C TYR A 235 14.15 6.60 -13.14
N LYS A 236 13.06 7.34 -13.41
CA LYS A 236 12.70 8.51 -12.60
C LYS A 236 12.32 8.14 -11.17
N PHE A 237 11.64 7.01 -10.99
CA PHE A 237 11.29 6.51 -9.66
C PHE A 237 12.55 6.18 -8.84
N CYS A 238 13.51 5.44 -9.41
CA CYS A 238 14.75 5.11 -8.72
C CYS A 238 15.56 6.37 -8.36
N GLU A 239 15.64 7.35 -9.27
CA GLU A 239 16.29 8.64 -9.03
C GLU A 239 15.68 9.36 -7.82
N LEU A 240 14.35 9.51 -7.79
CA LEU A 240 13.64 10.15 -6.68
C LEU A 240 13.76 9.35 -5.37
N ALA A 241 13.76 8.02 -5.44
CA ALA A 241 13.94 7.16 -4.26
C ALA A 241 15.31 7.37 -3.61
N VAL A 242 16.40 7.39 -4.39
CA VAL A 242 17.75 7.68 -3.87
C VAL A 242 17.83 9.09 -3.28
N GLN A 243 17.29 10.10 -3.99
CA GLN A 243 17.25 11.48 -3.50
C GLN A 243 16.48 11.62 -2.17
N THR A 244 15.47 10.79 -1.96
CA THR A 244 14.63 10.80 -0.74
C THR A 244 15.28 10.04 0.42
N GLY A 245 16.26 9.18 0.14
CA GLY A 245 17.07 8.51 1.17
C GLY A 245 17.08 6.98 1.09
N MET A 246 16.60 6.39 -0.01
CA MET A 246 16.76 4.97 -0.28
C MET A 246 18.21 4.65 -0.64
N ASP A 247 18.71 3.49 -0.18
CA ASP A 247 20.11 3.11 -0.33
C ASP A 247 20.29 1.82 -1.14
N ILE A 248 19.45 0.81 -0.91
CA ILE A 248 19.54 -0.53 -1.51
C ILE A 248 18.24 -0.87 -2.25
N PHE A 249 18.37 -1.36 -3.48
CA PHE A 249 17.25 -1.82 -4.30
C PHE A 249 17.37 -3.32 -4.52
N ARG A 250 16.50 -4.09 -3.86
CA ARG A 250 16.31 -5.50 -4.15
C ARG A 250 15.45 -5.63 -5.40
N VAL A 251 16.09 -5.82 -6.55
CA VAL A 251 15.44 -5.88 -7.86
C VAL A 251 15.03 -7.33 -8.17
N PHE A 252 13.73 -7.57 -8.29
CA PHE A 252 13.19 -8.89 -8.66
C PHE A 252 12.22 -8.79 -9.84
N ASP A 253 11.95 -9.91 -10.49
CA ASP A 253 10.89 -10.06 -11.48
C ASP A 253 9.97 -11.22 -11.10
N SER A 254 8.67 -11.08 -11.36
CA SER A 254 7.69 -12.08 -10.91
C SER A 254 7.77 -13.43 -11.59
N LEU A 255 8.52 -13.51 -12.69
CA LEU A 255 8.75 -14.70 -13.49
C LEU A 255 10.25 -15.01 -13.64
N ASN A 256 11.13 -14.32 -12.88
CA ASN A 256 12.58 -14.25 -13.11
C ASN A 256 12.94 -13.91 -14.57
N TYR A 257 12.11 -13.12 -15.24
CA TYR A 257 12.33 -12.73 -16.63
C TYR A 257 13.47 -11.71 -16.72
N LEU A 258 14.63 -12.18 -17.20
CA LEU A 258 15.89 -11.44 -17.20
C LEU A 258 15.78 -10.02 -17.80
N PRO A 259 15.12 -9.76 -18.94
CA PRO A 259 15.02 -8.40 -19.48
C PRO A 259 14.38 -7.38 -18.53
N ASN A 260 13.42 -7.80 -17.71
CA ASN A 260 12.82 -6.93 -16.69
C ASN A 260 13.78 -6.67 -15.52
N LEU A 261 14.52 -7.69 -15.11
CA LEU A 261 15.55 -7.58 -14.07
C LEU A 261 16.62 -6.57 -14.48
N ILE A 262 17.17 -6.71 -15.69
CA ILE A 262 18.23 -5.83 -16.21
C ILE A 262 17.79 -4.36 -16.22
N LEU A 263 16.58 -4.04 -16.69
CA LEU A 263 16.07 -2.68 -16.66
C LEU A 263 16.04 -2.09 -15.25
N GLY A 264 15.54 -2.85 -14.28
CA GLY A 264 15.48 -2.42 -12.87
C GLY A 264 16.86 -2.25 -12.24
N MET A 265 17.79 -3.17 -12.55
CA MET A 265 19.19 -3.10 -12.11
C MET A 265 19.87 -1.84 -12.65
N GLU A 266 19.72 -1.56 -13.95
CA GLU A 266 20.26 -0.35 -14.56
C GLU A 266 19.63 0.92 -13.97
N ALA A 267 18.32 0.93 -13.71
CA ALA A 267 17.63 2.07 -13.14
C ALA A 267 18.10 2.38 -11.72
N ALA A 268 18.22 1.36 -10.86
CA ALA A 268 18.74 1.50 -9.51
C ALA A 268 20.22 1.91 -9.51
N GLY A 269 21.05 1.27 -10.35
CA GLY A 269 22.48 1.57 -10.47
C GLY A 269 22.75 3.00 -10.97
N LYS A 270 22.05 3.45 -12.04
CA LYS A 270 22.17 4.82 -12.55
C LYS A 270 21.70 5.87 -11.54
N ALA A 271 20.76 5.54 -10.67
CA ALA A 271 20.34 6.41 -9.57
C ALA A 271 21.38 6.50 -8.44
N GLY A 272 22.41 5.64 -8.43
CA GLY A 272 23.45 5.58 -7.40
C GLY A 272 23.10 4.67 -6.20
N GLY A 273 22.12 3.79 -6.34
CA GLY A 273 21.75 2.81 -5.32
C GLY A 273 22.59 1.53 -5.39
N VAL A 274 22.64 0.79 -4.27
CA VAL A 274 23.16 -0.59 -4.28
C VAL A 274 22.15 -1.46 -5.02
N VAL A 275 22.62 -2.09 -6.09
CA VAL A 275 21.84 -3.08 -6.86
C VAL A 275 21.97 -4.45 -6.21
N GLU A 276 20.87 -4.93 -5.64
CA GLU A 276 20.72 -6.29 -5.15
C GLU A 276 19.80 -7.07 -6.10
N ALA A 277 20.36 -7.82 -7.04
CA ALA A 277 19.58 -8.62 -7.98
C ALA A 277 19.04 -9.88 -7.31
N ALA A 278 17.72 -10.07 -7.33
CA ALA A 278 17.04 -11.14 -6.62
C ALA A 278 16.44 -12.19 -7.54
N ILE A 279 16.77 -13.45 -7.26
CA ILE A 279 16.21 -14.62 -7.90
C ILE A 279 15.05 -15.13 -7.03
N SER A 280 13.84 -15.11 -7.57
CA SER A 280 12.68 -15.68 -6.86
C SER A 280 12.76 -17.21 -6.90
N TYR A 281 12.69 -17.84 -5.72
CA TYR A 281 12.81 -19.28 -5.55
C TYR A 281 11.44 -19.95 -5.57
N THR A 282 11.28 -20.98 -6.41
CA THR A 282 10.13 -21.86 -6.46
C THR A 282 10.62 -23.30 -6.67
N GLY A 283 9.79 -24.28 -6.35
CA GLY A 283 10.24 -25.65 -6.52
C GLY A 283 11.06 -26.18 -5.35
N ASP A 284 11.82 -27.22 -5.64
CA ASP A 284 12.71 -27.86 -4.68
C ASP A 284 13.95 -28.38 -5.40
N VAL A 285 15.08 -27.67 -5.28
CA VAL A 285 16.34 -28.09 -5.91
C VAL A 285 16.90 -29.38 -5.33
N SER A 286 16.37 -29.86 -4.20
CA SER A 286 16.74 -31.14 -3.61
C SER A 286 15.85 -32.31 -4.09
N ASP A 287 14.76 -32.03 -4.83
CA ASP A 287 13.90 -33.06 -5.41
C ASP A 287 14.32 -33.37 -6.86
N PRO A 288 14.87 -34.57 -7.15
CA PRO A 288 15.31 -34.92 -8.50
C PRO A 288 14.16 -35.01 -9.52
N ASN A 289 12.90 -35.08 -9.08
CA ASN A 289 11.75 -35.11 -9.98
C ASN A 289 11.31 -33.69 -10.43
N ARG A 290 11.79 -32.63 -9.77
CA ARG A 290 11.47 -31.24 -10.13
C ARG A 290 12.57 -30.67 -11.03
N THR A 291 12.47 -30.96 -12.33
CA THR A 291 13.52 -30.63 -13.31
C THR A 291 13.41 -29.24 -13.94
N LYS A 292 12.26 -28.57 -13.84
CA LYS A 292 12.04 -27.25 -14.46
C LYS A 292 12.84 -26.13 -13.77
N TYR A 293 12.87 -26.14 -12.43
CA TYR A 293 13.59 -25.18 -11.60
C TYR A 293 14.65 -25.93 -10.78
N ASP A 294 15.57 -26.56 -11.49
CA ASP A 294 16.66 -27.34 -10.90
C ASP A 294 17.84 -26.44 -10.45
N LEU A 295 18.89 -27.04 -9.87
CA LEU A 295 20.07 -26.29 -9.44
C LEU A 295 20.77 -25.55 -10.60
N LYS A 296 20.70 -26.10 -11.83
CA LYS A 296 21.32 -25.50 -13.02
C LYS A 296 20.58 -24.22 -13.43
N TYR A 297 19.25 -24.21 -13.36
CA TYR A 297 18.44 -23.02 -13.60
C TYR A 297 18.90 -21.87 -12.70
N TYR A 298 18.99 -22.09 -11.39
CA TYR A 298 19.39 -21.05 -10.44
C TYR A 298 20.83 -20.59 -10.65
N THR A 299 21.78 -21.52 -10.80
CA THR A 299 23.20 -21.17 -10.98
C THR A 299 23.50 -20.49 -12.32
N ASN A 300 22.71 -20.74 -13.37
CA ASN A 300 22.81 -20.01 -14.63
C ASN A 300 22.24 -18.60 -14.52
N LEU A 301 21.10 -18.44 -13.83
CA LEU A 301 20.51 -17.13 -13.62
C LEU A 301 21.42 -16.26 -12.73
N SER A 302 22.06 -16.85 -11.71
CA SER A 302 23.10 -16.18 -10.91
C SER A 302 24.23 -15.64 -11.79
N ASP A 303 24.75 -16.43 -12.75
CA ASP A 303 25.79 -15.96 -13.68
C ASP A 303 25.35 -14.73 -14.47
N GLU A 304 24.14 -14.77 -15.03
CA GLU A 304 23.62 -13.67 -15.83
C GLU A 304 23.48 -12.38 -15.00
N LEU A 305 23.03 -12.49 -13.75
CA LEU A 305 22.89 -11.35 -12.85
C LEU A 305 24.24 -10.80 -12.35
N VAL A 306 25.22 -11.68 -12.09
CA VAL A 306 26.58 -11.25 -11.75
C VAL A 306 27.25 -10.58 -12.95
N LYS A 307 27.11 -11.14 -14.14
CA LYS A 307 27.60 -10.55 -15.40
C LYS A 307 26.94 -9.20 -15.70
N ALA A 308 25.67 -9.03 -15.32
CA ALA A 308 24.95 -7.77 -15.42
C ALA A 308 25.37 -6.72 -14.38
N GLY A 309 26.29 -7.04 -13.46
CA GLY A 309 26.86 -6.09 -12.51
C GLY A 309 26.05 -5.93 -11.23
N THR A 310 25.43 -7.00 -10.71
CA THR A 310 24.86 -6.95 -9.36
C THR A 310 25.94 -6.72 -8.30
N HIS A 311 25.66 -5.89 -7.29
CA HIS A 311 26.55 -5.70 -6.15
C HIS A 311 26.36 -6.80 -5.10
N VAL A 312 25.11 -7.25 -4.94
CA VAL A 312 24.69 -8.31 -4.01
C VAL A 312 23.75 -9.25 -4.75
N LEU A 313 23.91 -10.56 -4.60
CA LEU A 313 23.00 -11.54 -5.18
C LEU A 313 22.02 -12.00 -4.11
N ALA A 314 20.72 -11.90 -4.38
CA ALA A 314 19.69 -12.32 -3.45
C ALA A 314 18.94 -13.56 -3.92
N ILE A 315 18.62 -14.46 -2.99
CA ILE A 315 17.64 -15.53 -3.20
C ILE A 315 16.38 -15.15 -2.42
N LYS A 316 15.28 -14.92 -3.15
CA LYS A 316 13.99 -14.55 -2.60
C LYS A 316 13.05 -15.76 -2.58
N ASP A 317 13.02 -16.48 -1.47
CA ASP A 317 12.03 -17.51 -1.20
C ASP A 317 10.75 -16.90 -0.61
N MET A 318 9.89 -16.37 -1.48
CA MET A 318 8.68 -15.64 -1.12
C MET A 318 7.59 -16.48 -0.43
N ALA A 319 7.71 -17.80 -0.43
CA ALA A 319 6.71 -18.72 0.11
C ALA A 319 7.23 -19.55 1.30
N GLY A 320 8.55 -19.62 1.54
CA GLY A 320 9.11 -20.46 2.60
C GLY A 320 9.31 -21.91 2.16
N LEU A 321 9.72 -22.11 0.90
CA LEU A 321 9.92 -23.40 0.24
C LEU A 321 11.36 -23.92 0.37
N LEU A 322 12.31 -23.06 0.69
CA LEU A 322 13.73 -23.39 0.71
C LEU A 322 14.08 -24.20 1.97
N LYS A 323 13.86 -25.51 1.91
CA LYS A 323 14.20 -26.47 2.99
C LYS A 323 15.69 -26.40 3.35
N PRO A 324 16.10 -26.78 4.57
CA PRO A 324 17.51 -26.74 4.99
C PRO A 324 18.48 -27.49 4.05
N GLN A 325 18.08 -28.65 3.52
CA GLN A 325 18.92 -29.40 2.56
C GLN A 325 19.03 -28.67 1.21
N ALA A 326 17.92 -28.13 0.71
CA ALA A 326 17.89 -27.34 -0.52
C ALA A 326 18.71 -26.04 -0.37
N ALA A 327 18.62 -25.39 0.79
CA ALA A 327 19.45 -24.24 1.17
C ALA A 327 20.94 -24.57 1.07
N LYS A 328 21.42 -25.63 1.72
CA LYS A 328 22.83 -26.02 1.65
C LYS A 328 23.30 -26.26 0.22
N LEU A 329 22.52 -27.01 -0.56
CA LEU A 329 22.84 -27.30 -1.96
C LEU A 329 22.92 -26.03 -2.82
N LEU A 330 21.90 -25.18 -2.74
CA LEU A 330 21.81 -23.97 -3.57
C LEU A 330 22.87 -22.95 -3.20
N ILE A 331 23.01 -22.64 -1.91
CA ILE A 331 23.87 -21.56 -1.46
C ILE A 331 25.35 -21.93 -1.63
N SER A 332 25.74 -23.17 -1.33
CA SER A 332 27.11 -23.63 -1.59
C SER A 332 27.44 -23.59 -3.09
N ALA A 333 26.53 -24.04 -3.97
CA ALA A 333 26.77 -24.00 -5.42
C ALA A 333 26.93 -22.57 -5.96
N ILE A 334 26.14 -21.61 -5.45
CA ILE A 334 26.28 -20.20 -5.83
C ILE A 334 27.58 -19.61 -5.27
N ARG A 335 27.91 -19.89 -4.01
CA ARG A 335 29.15 -19.42 -3.36
C ARG A 335 30.40 -19.91 -4.07
N ASP A 336 30.43 -21.19 -4.45
CA ASP A 336 31.57 -21.80 -5.16
C ASP A 336 31.82 -21.12 -6.50
N LYS A 337 30.75 -20.69 -7.18
CA LYS A 337 30.81 -20.05 -8.50
C LYS A 337 31.09 -18.55 -8.42
N HIS A 338 30.64 -17.89 -7.35
CA HIS A 338 30.77 -16.45 -7.14
C HIS A 338 31.35 -16.17 -5.73
N PRO A 339 32.64 -16.44 -5.50
CA PRO A 339 33.26 -16.35 -4.18
C PRO A 339 33.31 -14.93 -3.61
N ASP A 340 33.33 -13.91 -4.49
CA ASP A 340 33.50 -12.50 -4.13
C ASP A 340 32.17 -11.72 -4.03
N VAL A 341 31.06 -12.30 -4.47
CA VAL A 341 29.76 -11.63 -4.48
C VAL A 341 29.03 -11.91 -3.16
N PRO A 342 28.56 -10.88 -2.43
CA PRO A 342 27.70 -11.09 -1.27
C PRO A 342 26.42 -11.85 -1.62
N ILE A 343 26.02 -12.80 -0.78
CA ILE A 343 24.81 -13.60 -0.93
C ILE A 343 23.84 -13.24 0.18
N HIS A 344 22.65 -12.77 -0.20
CA HIS A 344 21.57 -12.35 0.69
C HIS A 344 20.38 -13.29 0.58
N ILE A 345 19.96 -13.93 1.67
CA ILE A 345 18.84 -14.85 1.65
C ILE A 345 17.61 -14.25 2.31
N HIS A 346 16.50 -14.30 1.58
CA HIS A 346 15.19 -13.96 2.07
C HIS A 346 14.32 -15.21 2.06
N THR A 347 13.65 -15.50 3.18
CA THR A 347 12.60 -16.53 3.25
C THR A 347 11.43 -16.06 4.09
N HIS A 348 10.34 -16.82 4.05
CA HIS A 348 9.23 -16.73 4.99
C HIS A 348 9.20 -17.98 5.87
N ASP A 349 8.76 -17.84 7.11
CA ASP A 349 8.65 -18.95 8.07
C ASP A 349 7.30 -19.67 7.98
N THR A 350 6.65 -19.62 6.81
CA THR A 350 5.29 -20.14 6.61
C THR A 350 5.24 -21.62 6.94
N SER A 351 6.27 -22.37 6.56
CA SER A 351 6.39 -23.80 6.83
C SER A 351 6.78 -24.15 8.28
N GLY A 352 7.16 -23.15 9.09
CA GLY A 352 7.76 -23.34 10.41
C GLY A 352 9.21 -23.85 10.39
N ALA A 353 9.85 -23.84 9.23
CA ALA A 353 11.24 -24.29 9.04
C ALA A 353 12.20 -23.16 8.63
N GLY A 354 11.75 -21.90 8.67
CA GLY A 354 12.49 -20.74 8.19
C GLY A 354 13.75 -20.48 9.02
N VAL A 355 13.69 -20.55 10.35
CA VAL A 355 14.88 -20.41 11.22
C VAL A 355 15.93 -21.46 10.86
N ALA A 356 15.54 -22.74 10.78
CA ALA A 356 16.45 -23.83 10.43
C ALA A 356 17.07 -23.63 9.02
N SER A 357 16.28 -23.10 8.08
CA SER A 357 16.73 -22.85 6.72
C SER A 357 17.71 -21.68 6.64
N MET A 358 17.53 -20.63 7.43
CA MET A 358 18.48 -19.52 7.52
C MET A 358 19.79 -19.94 8.19
N LEU A 359 19.74 -20.77 9.23
CA LEU A 359 20.95 -21.35 9.84
C LEU A 359 21.72 -22.21 8.82
N ALA A 360 21.01 -23.01 8.03
CA ALA A 360 21.60 -23.81 6.96
C ALA A 360 22.23 -22.94 5.85
N CYS A 361 21.59 -21.81 5.50
CA CYS A 361 22.16 -20.84 4.55
C CYS A 361 23.43 -20.18 5.09
N ALA A 362 23.43 -19.80 6.37
CA ALA A 362 24.59 -19.21 7.03
C ALA A 362 25.78 -20.19 7.05
N GLU A 363 25.54 -21.45 7.39
CA GLU A 363 26.54 -22.53 7.33
C GLU A 363 27.08 -22.74 5.90
N ALA A 364 26.22 -22.59 4.89
CA ALA A 364 26.57 -22.73 3.47
C ALA A 364 27.26 -21.49 2.87
N GLY A 365 27.45 -20.41 3.65
CA GLY A 365 28.20 -19.22 3.24
C GLY A 365 27.37 -18.04 2.75
N ALA A 366 26.10 -17.95 3.15
CA ALA A 366 25.33 -16.69 3.03
C ALA A 366 25.93 -15.59 3.93
N ASP A 367 25.99 -14.36 3.44
CA ASP A 367 26.53 -13.22 4.21
C ASP A 367 25.42 -12.48 4.98
N VAL A 368 24.19 -12.51 4.45
CA VAL A 368 23.03 -11.81 5.03
C VAL A 368 21.78 -12.69 5.00
N VAL A 369 20.98 -12.62 6.06
CA VAL A 369 19.62 -13.19 6.10
C VAL A 369 18.58 -12.14 6.52
N ASP A 370 17.39 -12.21 5.92
CA ASP A 370 16.23 -11.43 6.34
C ASP A 370 15.60 -12.03 7.60
N VAL A 371 15.31 -11.17 8.58
CA VAL A 371 14.63 -11.51 9.83
C VAL A 371 13.54 -10.50 10.16
N ALA A 372 12.64 -10.85 11.06
CA ALA A 372 11.74 -9.89 11.71
C ALA A 372 11.88 -9.99 13.22
N VAL A 373 11.63 -8.90 13.94
CA VAL A 373 11.60 -8.93 15.40
C VAL A 373 10.54 -9.92 15.88
N ASP A 374 10.78 -10.58 17.02
CA ASP A 374 10.07 -11.80 17.42
C ASP A 374 8.54 -11.66 17.37
N SER A 375 7.99 -10.58 17.93
CA SER A 375 6.54 -10.31 17.94
C SER A 375 5.92 -10.01 16.56
N MET A 376 6.74 -9.80 15.55
CA MET A 376 6.37 -9.59 14.14
C MET A 376 6.96 -10.67 13.22
N SER A 377 7.44 -11.79 13.78
CA SER A 377 8.05 -12.90 13.04
C SER A 377 7.17 -14.15 12.99
N GLY A 378 7.65 -15.17 12.31
CA GLY A 378 7.01 -16.48 12.22
C GLY A 378 5.79 -16.48 11.30
N MET A 379 5.19 -17.66 11.09
CA MET A 379 4.03 -17.82 10.21
C MET A 379 4.35 -17.28 8.81
N THR A 380 3.45 -16.51 8.18
CA THR A 380 3.74 -15.90 6.88
C THR A 380 4.80 -14.80 6.92
N SER A 381 5.35 -14.41 8.07
CA SER A 381 6.44 -13.43 8.19
C SER A 381 7.81 -14.07 8.03
N GLN A 382 8.88 -13.30 8.21
CA GLN A 382 10.26 -13.77 8.26
C GLN A 382 10.54 -14.60 9.53
N PRO A 383 11.61 -15.40 9.54
CA PRO A 383 12.11 -16.06 10.74
C PRO A 383 12.42 -15.07 11.89
N SER A 384 12.27 -15.56 13.12
CA SER A 384 12.53 -14.77 14.34
C SER A 384 13.99 -14.33 14.43
N MET A 385 14.17 -13.01 14.59
CA MET A 385 15.46 -12.37 14.83
C MET A 385 16.13 -12.93 16.09
N GLY A 386 15.41 -12.96 17.21
CA GLY A 386 15.92 -13.47 18.48
C GLY A 386 16.33 -14.95 18.40
N ALA A 387 15.55 -15.78 17.71
CA ALA A 387 15.87 -17.19 17.53
C ALA A 387 17.16 -17.41 16.73
N ILE A 388 17.36 -16.67 15.62
CA ILE A 388 18.58 -16.76 14.82
C ILE A 388 19.79 -16.24 15.61
N VAL A 389 19.65 -15.08 16.27
CA VAL A 389 20.72 -14.50 17.09
C VAL A 389 21.15 -15.47 18.19
N ALA A 390 20.20 -15.99 18.98
CA ALA A 390 20.49 -16.94 20.04
C ALA A 390 21.12 -18.25 19.52
N SER A 391 20.67 -18.75 18.36
CA SER A 391 21.20 -19.99 17.78
C SER A 391 22.64 -19.86 17.27
N LEU A 392 23.09 -18.65 16.94
CA LEU A 392 24.43 -18.38 16.42
C LEU A 392 25.41 -17.85 17.46
N GLN A 393 24.96 -17.57 18.69
CA GLN A 393 25.82 -17.08 19.78
C GLN A 393 26.99 -18.02 20.04
N GLY A 394 28.21 -17.47 20.05
CA GLY A 394 29.45 -18.22 20.26
C GLY A 394 29.90 -19.07 19.06
N THR A 395 29.18 -19.05 17.93
CA THR A 395 29.60 -19.69 16.68
C THR A 395 30.46 -18.74 15.83
N PRO A 396 31.17 -19.22 14.79
CA PRO A 396 31.86 -18.32 13.85
C PRO A 396 30.94 -17.32 13.14
N SER A 397 29.65 -17.61 13.05
CA SER A 397 28.64 -16.77 12.41
C SER A 397 27.84 -15.91 13.40
N ASP A 398 28.32 -15.75 14.64
CA ASP A 398 27.68 -14.93 15.67
C ASP A 398 27.38 -13.51 15.17
N THR A 399 26.10 -13.12 15.22
CA THR A 399 25.60 -11.83 14.70
C THR A 399 26.02 -10.62 15.54
N ALA A 400 26.48 -10.83 16.78
CA ALA A 400 26.85 -9.80 17.76
C ALA A 400 25.71 -8.85 18.19
N PHE A 401 24.44 -9.23 17.99
CA PHE A 401 23.31 -8.51 18.57
C PHE A 401 23.01 -8.96 20.01
N ASP A 402 22.62 -8.01 20.85
CA ASP A 402 22.19 -8.25 22.21
C ASP A 402 20.71 -8.68 22.28
N LEU A 403 20.46 -9.84 22.90
CA LEU A 403 19.09 -10.37 23.07
C LEU A 403 18.22 -9.48 23.96
N GLY A 404 18.81 -8.74 24.92
CA GLY A 404 18.06 -7.79 25.74
C GLY A 404 17.44 -6.67 24.91
N SER A 405 18.23 -6.10 24.00
CA SER A 405 17.78 -5.05 23.08
C SER A 405 16.73 -5.57 22.08
N ILE A 406 16.84 -6.82 21.64
CA ILE A 406 15.82 -7.48 20.81
C ILE A 406 14.50 -7.66 21.59
N SER A 407 14.58 -8.05 22.86
CA SER A 407 13.41 -8.21 23.73
C SER A 407 12.65 -6.89 23.92
N GLU A 408 13.36 -5.79 24.19
CA GLU A 408 12.75 -4.45 24.30
C GLU A 408 12.09 -4.01 22.97
N TYR A 409 12.75 -4.26 21.83
CA TYR A 409 12.19 -4.00 20.51
C TYR A 409 10.93 -4.84 20.25
N SER A 410 10.97 -6.12 20.62
CA SER A 410 9.85 -7.05 20.49
C SER A 410 8.67 -6.64 21.37
N ALA A 411 8.91 -6.20 22.61
CA ALA A 411 7.88 -5.78 23.56
C ALA A 411 7.12 -4.53 23.07
N PHE A 412 7.79 -3.60 22.40
CA PHE A 412 7.11 -2.48 21.73
C PHE A 412 6.16 -3.00 20.64
N TRP A 413 6.65 -3.89 19.78
CA TRP A 413 5.85 -4.42 18.67
C TRP A 413 4.75 -5.38 19.12
N GLU A 414 4.92 -6.10 20.22
CA GLU A 414 3.90 -6.95 20.82
C GLU A 414 2.69 -6.11 21.23
N GLN A 415 2.93 -4.99 21.91
CA GLN A 415 1.88 -4.02 22.24
C GLN A 415 1.33 -3.37 20.96
N THR A 416 2.19 -2.84 20.10
CA THR A 416 1.77 -2.09 18.91
C THR A 416 0.93 -2.93 17.95
N ARG A 417 1.26 -4.23 17.76
CA ARG A 417 0.50 -5.16 16.93
C ARG A 417 -0.96 -5.29 17.38
N THR A 418 -1.26 -5.16 18.67
CA THR A 418 -2.65 -5.20 19.17
C THR A 418 -3.50 -4.02 18.70
N LEU A 419 -2.89 -2.90 18.31
CA LEU A 419 -3.60 -1.79 17.66
C LEU A 419 -4.10 -2.17 16.25
N TYR A 420 -3.46 -3.16 15.63
CA TYR A 420 -3.75 -3.66 14.29
C TYR A 420 -4.57 -4.97 14.29
N ALA A 421 -5.16 -5.34 15.43
CA ALA A 421 -6.03 -6.51 15.55
C ALA A 421 -7.09 -6.66 14.42
N PRO A 422 -7.72 -5.59 13.88
CA PRO A 422 -8.64 -5.71 12.75
C PRO A 422 -8.03 -6.28 11.45
N PHE A 423 -6.71 -6.41 11.37
CA PHE A 423 -5.97 -6.88 10.19
C PHE A 423 -5.18 -8.16 10.48
N GLU A 424 -5.35 -8.73 11.67
CA GLU A 424 -4.52 -9.78 12.19
C GLU A 424 -4.76 -11.12 11.49
N CYS A 425 -3.73 -11.62 10.80
CA CYS A 425 -3.78 -12.88 10.06
C CYS A 425 -4.15 -14.07 10.97
N THR A 426 -3.79 -14.01 12.26
CA THR A 426 -4.11 -15.09 13.21
C THR A 426 -5.58 -15.24 13.55
N THR A 427 -6.45 -14.35 13.06
CA THR A 427 -7.90 -14.62 13.05
C THR A 427 -8.22 -15.92 12.31
N THR A 428 -7.40 -16.26 11.33
CA THR A 428 -7.66 -17.35 10.38
C THR A 428 -6.50 -18.35 10.23
N MET A 429 -5.25 -17.95 10.53
CA MET A 429 -4.08 -18.84 10.56
C MET A 429 -3.32 -18.72 11.88
N LYS A 430 -3.48 -19.69 12.78
CA LYS A 430 -2.93 -19.64 14.15
C LYS A 430 -1.43 -19.96 14.27
N SER A 431 -0.86 -20.61 13.26
CA SER A 431 0.52 -21.08 13.23
C SER A 431 1.01 -21.20 11.78
N GLY A 432 2.31 -21.44 11.58
CA GLY A 432 2.81 -21.90 10.28
C GLY A 432 2.10 -23.18 9.80
N ASN A 433 2.14 -23.41 8.49
CA ASN A 433 1.53 -24.54 7.81
C ASN A 433 2.47 -25.11 6.73
N ALA A 434 2.78 -26.41 6.84
CA ALA A 434 3.66 -27.11 5.92
C ALA A 434 3.01 -27.42 4.56
N ASP A 435 1.70 -27.25 4.41
CA ASP A 435 1.02 -27.41 3.12
C ASP A 435 1.51 -26.41 2.06
N VAL A 436 2.24 -25.36 2.46
CA VAL A 436 2.91 -24.43 1.55
C VAL A 436 3.89 -25.12 0.62
N TYR A 437 4.50 -26.25 1.02
CA TYR A 437 5.33 -27.07 0.13
C TYR A 437 4.53 -27.73 -1.01
N MET A 438 3.20 -27.76 -0.90
CA MET A 438 2.29 -28.29 -1.92
C MET A 438 1.64 -27.18 -2.76
N ASN A 439 1.13 -26.14 -2.09
CA ASN A 439 0.39 -25.06 -2.76
C ASN A 439 1.28 -23.91 -3.24
N GLU A 440 2.45 -23.72 -2.63
CA GLU A 440 3.42 -22.68 -2.96
C GLU A 440 2.82 -21.26 -2.97
N ILE A 441 1.84 -21.00 -2.09
CA ILE A 441 1.22 -19.67 -1.92
C ILE A 441 2.19 -18.78 -1.12
N PRO A 442 2.62 -17.62 -1.66
CA PRO A 442 3.50 -16.69 -0.94
C PRO A 442 2.84 -16.08 0.30
N GLY A 443 3.65 -15.65 1.28
CA GLY A 443 3.17 -15.14 2.57
C GLY A 443 2.07 -14.08 2.44
N GLY A 444 2.37 -12.93 1.83
CA GLY A 444 1.39 -11.85 1.63
C GLY A 444 0.20 -12.23 0.74
N GLN A 445 0.35 -13.20 -0.18
CA GLN A 445 -0.76 -13.68 -1.01
C GLN A 445 -1.71 -14.56 -0.19
N TYR A 446 -1.21 -15.33 0.78
CA TYR A 446 -2.04 -16.20 1.61
C TYR A 446 -3.08 -15.40 2.39
N THR A 447 -2.64 -14.37 3.12
CA THR A 447 -3.51 -13.49 3.92
C THR A 447 -4.51 -12.75 3.01
N ASN A 448 -4.08 -12.27 1.84
CA ASN A 448 -4.95 -11.60 0.88
C ASN A 448 -5.99 -12.54 0.26
N LEU A 449 -5.58 -13.73 -0.18
CA LEU A 449 -6.45 -14.73 -0.80
C LEU A 449 -7.53 -15.19 0.17
N GLN A 450 -7.17 -15.29 1.45
CA GLN A 450 -8.09 -15.61 2.51
C GLN A 450 -9.14 -14.50 2.71
N PHE A 451 -8.72 -13.25 2.83
CA PHE A 451 -9.66 -12.12 2.94
C PHE A 451 -10.59 -12.00 1.71
N GLN A 452 -10.07 -12.27 0.51
CA GLN A 452 -10.87 -12.32 -0.70
C GLN A 452 -11.89 -13.47 -0.66
N ALA A 453 -11.47 -14.68 -0.27
CA ALA A 453 -12.36 -15.83 -0.13
C ALA A 453 -13.50 -15.56 0.86
N PHE A 454 -13.21 -14.96 2.02
CA PHE A 454 -14.25 -14.56 2.98
C PHE A 454 -15.21 -13.53 2.38
N SER A 455 -14.70 -12.51 1.68
CA SER A 455 -15.52 -11.47 1.06
C SER A 455 -16.44 -12.00 -0.05
N LEU A 456 -16.04 -13.10 -0.71
CA LEU A 456 -16.81 -13.77 -1.76
C LEU A 456 -17.73 -14.89 -1.24
N GLY A 457 -17.81 -15.10 0.08
CA GLY A 457 -18.58 -16.19 0.68
C GLY A 457 -17.97 -17.59 0.45
N LEU A 458 -16.68 -17.66 0.10
CA LEU A 458 -15.91 -18.89 -0.11
C LEU A 458 -15.04 -19.25 1.12
N GLY A 459 -15.23 -18.59 2.26
CA GLY A 459 -14.43 -18.81 3.47
C GLY A 459 -14.40 -20.27 3.91
N ASP A 460 -15.55 -20.95 3.86
CA ASP A 460 -15.68 -22.37 4.23
C ASP A 460 -15.01 -23.32 3.22
N PHE A 461 -14.68 -22.83 2.02
CA PHE A 461 -14.06 -23.60 0.93
C PHE A 461 -12.57 -23.27 0.73
N PHE A 462 -11.93 -22.62 1.71
CA PHE A 462 -10.55 -22.17 1.56
C PHE A 462 -9.56 -23.32 1.31
N GLU A 463 -9.82 -24.51 1.86
CA GLU A 463 -9.03 -25.73 1.55
C GLU A 463 -9.11 -26.11 0.08
N ASP A 464 -10.28 -25.97 -0.54
CA ASP A 464 -10.45 -26.24 -1.98
C ASP A 464 -9.80 -25.15 -2.84
N VAL A 465 -9.76 -23.90 -2.34
CA VAL A 465 -9.00 -22.82 -2.97
C VAL A 465 -7.50 -23.14 -2.94
N LYS A 466 -6.94 -23.64 -1.84
CA LYS A 466 -5.52 -24.04 -1.77
C LYS A 466 -5.18 -25.18 -2.72
N LYS A 467 -6.04 -26.20 -2.82
CA LYS A 467 -5.88 -27.30 -3.80
C LYS A 467 -5.92 -26.77 -5.23
N SER A 468 -6.93 -25.96 -5.53
CA SER A 468 -7.11 -25.35 -6.86
C SER A 468 -5.98 -24.39 -7.22
N TYR A 469 -5.32 -23.77 -6.24
CA TYR A 469 -4.14 -22.93 -6.47
C TYR A 469 -2.96 -23.74 -7.02
N ARG A 470 -2.75 -24.95 -6.52
CA ARG A 470 -1.75 -25.87 -7.08
C ARG A 470 -2.11 -26.29 -8.51
N GLU A 471 -3.38 -26.64 -8.76
CA GLU A 471 -3.85 -27.01 -10.10
C GLU A 471 -3.74 -25.86 -11.10
N ALA A 472 -4.14 -24.65 -10.68
CA ALA A 472 -4.00 -23.43 -11.45
C ALA A 472 -2.52 -23.13 -11.80
N ASN A 473 -1.59 -23.34 -10.87
CA ASN A 473 -0.15 -23.20 -11.16
C ASN A 473 0.29 -24.15 -12.29
N LEU A 474 -0.16 -25.41 -12.26
CA LEU A 474 0.19 -26.39 -13.28
C LEU A 474 -0.46 -26.06 -14.64
N LEU A 475 -1.72 -25.63 -14.65
CA LEU A 475 -2.42 -25.16 -15.86
C LEU A 475 -1.70 -23.98 -16.52
N LEU A 476 -1.11 -23.10 -15.70
CA LEU A 476 -0.34 -21.94 -16.15
C LEU A 476 1.12 -22.29 -16.50
N GLY A 477 1.50 -23.56 -16.39
CA GLY A 477 2.79 -24.09 -16.85
C GLY A 477 3.85 -24.26 -15.76
N ASP A 478 3.49 -24.37 -14.48
CA ASP A 478 4.39 -24.37 -13.31
C ASP A 478 5.26 -23.10 -13.26
N ILE A 479 4.70 -22.01 -12.73
CA ILE A 479 5.30 -20.68 -12.76
C ILE A 479 5.86 -20.27 -11.39
N ILE A 480 6.76 -19.29 -11.41
CA ILE A 480 7.15 -18.54 -10.22
C ILE A 480 5.96 -17.68 -9.79
N LYS A 481 5.64 -17.71 -8.49
CA LYS A 481 4.44 -17.10 -7.93
C LYS A 481 4.84 -16.03 -6.92
N VAL A 482 4.87 -14.79 -7.35
CA VAL A 482 5.08 -13.61 -6.51
C VAL A 482 4.31 -12.45 -7.15
N THR A 483 4.02 -11.37 -6.43
CA THR A 483 3.17 -10.31 -7.03
C THR A 483 3.75 -9.78 -8.36
N PRO A 484 2.98 -9.77 -9.47
CA PRO A 484 1.55 -10.08 -9.58
C PRO A 484 1.21 -11.51 -10.04
N SER A 485 2.18 -12.37 -10.42
CA SER A 485 1.91 -13.74 -10.87
C SER A 485 1.22 -14.62 -9.82
N SER A 486 1.47 -14.41 -8.52
CA SER A 486 0.73 -15.10 -7.45
C SER A 486 -0.77 -14.75 -7.45
N LYS A 487 -1.12 -13.51 -7.80
CA LYS A 487 -2.52 -13.10 -7.99
C LYS A 487 -3.14 -13.79 -9.20
N VAL A 488 -2.42 -13.92 -10.30
CA VAL A 488 -2.89 -14.64 -11.51
C VAL A 488 -3.32 -16.07 -11.14
N VAL A 489 -2.48 -16.78 -10.41
CA VAL A 489 -2.80 -18.15 -9.93
C VAL A 489 -3.96 -18.13 -8.96
N GLY A 490 -4.02 -17.17 -8.02
CA GLY A 490 -5.09 -17.02 -7.04
C GLY A 490 -6.46 -16.71 -7.65
N ASP A 491 -6.51 -15.84 -8.67
CA ASP A 491 -7.74 -15.50 -9.39
C ASP A 491 -8.25 -16.71 -10.18
N LEU A 492 -7.36 -17.46 -10.84
CA LEU A 492 -7.73 -18.70 -11.54
C LEU A 492 -8.24 -19.77 -10.55
N ALA A 493 -7.58 -19.94 -9.42
CA ALA A 493 -7.99 -20.89 -8.39
C ALA A 493 -9.39 -20.59 -7.84
N GLN A 494 -9.66 -19.32 -7.49
CA GLN A 494 -10.99 -18.89 -7.04
C GLN A 494 -12.05 -19.08 -8.12
N PHE A 495 -11.72 -18.74 -9.38
CA PHE A 495 -12.60 -18.97 -10.52
C PHE A 495 -12.95 -20.45 -10.69
N MET A 496 -11.97 -21.36 -10.56
CA MET A 496 -12.18 -22.80 -10.62
C MET A 496 -13.12 -23.28 -9.51
N VAL A 497 -12.88 -22.87 -8.26
CA VAL A 497 -13.72 -23.24 -7.10
C VAL A 497 -15.14 -22.70 -7.25
N GLN A 498 -15.29 -21.42 -7.57
CA GLN A 498 -16.58 -20.75 -7.70
C GLN A 498 -17.45 -21.40 -8.79
N ASN A 499 -16.84 -21.83 -9.89
CA ASN A 499 -17.53 -22.46 -11.02
C ASN A 499 -17.53 -23.99 -10.95
N LYS A 500 -16.98 -24.59 -9.88
CA LYS A 500 -16.87 -26.04 -9.67
C LYS A 500 -16.19 -26.76 -10.85
N LEU A 501 -15.11 -26.16 -11.37
CA LEU A 501 -14.36 -26.67 -12.50
C LEU A 501 -13.12 -27.46 -12.04
N THR A 502 -12.89 -28.61 -12.64
CA THR A 502 -11.60 -29.32 -12.53
C THR A 502 -10.60 -28.77 -13.54
N ALA A 503 -9.30 -29.04 -13.34
CA ALA A 503 -8.26 -28.63 -14.27
C ALA A 503 -8.49 -29.14 -15.71
N ASP A 504 -8.92 -30.39 -15.88
CA ASP A 504 -9.23 -30.97 -17.20
C ASP A 504 -10.40 -30.22 -17.88
N GLN A 505 -11.45 -29.90 -17.13
CA GLN A 505 -12.59 -29.13 -17.65
C GLN A 505 -12.18 -27.72 -18.07
N VAL A 506 -11.23 -27.09 -17.37
CA VAL A 506 -10.67 -25.79 -17.76
C VAL A 506 -9.94 -25.89 -19.10
N LEU A 507 -9.16 -26.96 -19.33
CA LEU A 507 -8.45 -27.17 -20.59
C LEU A 507 -9.39 -27.50 -21.77
N GLU A 508 -10.41 -28.33 -21.52
CA GLU A 508 -11.42 -28.72 -22.51
C GLU A 508 -12.26 -27.52 -22.93
N LYS A 509 -12.69 -26.69 -21.98
CA LYS A 509 -13.58 -25.53 -22.20
C LYS A 509 -12.84 -24.21 -22.32
N ALA A 510 -11.52 -24.23 -22.54
CA ALA A 510 -10.69 -23.02 -22.57
C ALA A 510 -11.16 -21.97 -23.59
N GLU A 511 -11.83 -22.38 -24.67
CA GLU A 511 -12.37 -21.45 -25.67
C GLU A 511 -13.73 -20.85 -25.28
N GLU A 512 -14.46 -21.45 -24.33
CA GLU A 512 -15.82 -21.06 -23.95
C GLU A 512 -15.86 -20.24 -22.66
N LEU A 513 -14.88 -20.45 -21.77
CA LEU A 513 -14.85 -19.84 -20.44
C LEU A 513 -14.36 -18.38 -20.47
N SER A 514 -15.03 -17.53 -19.70
CA SER A 514 -14.62 -16.14 -19.46
C SER A 514 -13.65 -16.07 -18.28
N PHE A 515 -12.35 -16.15 -18.57
CA PHE A 515 -11.30 -16.13 -17.55
C PHE A 515 -11.16 -14.77 -16.85
N PRO A 516 -10.66 -14.75 -15.60
CA PRO A 516 -10.27 -13.51 -14.93
C PRO A 516 -9.28 -12.69 -15.77
N LYS A 517 -9.44 -11.36 -15.74
CA LYS A 517 -8.60 -10.43 -16.52
C LYS A 517 -7.10 -10.64 -16.28
N SER A 518 -6.69 -10.91 -15.05
CA SER A 518 -5.28 -11.17 -14.68
C SER A 518 -4.71 -12.41 -15.39
N VAL A 519 -5.51 -13.46 -15.57
CA VAL A 519 -5.14 -14.68 -16.30
C VAL A 519 -4.97 -14.39 -17.78
N VAL A 520 -5.93 -13.65 -18.37
CA VAL A 520 -5.84 -13.23 -19.76
C VAL A 520 -4.60 -12.38 -20.00
N GLU A 521 -4.36 -11.35 -19.18
CA GLU A 521 -3.19 -10.47 -19.30
C GLU A 521 -1.86 -11.21 -19.13
N PHE A 522 -1.78 -12.18 -18.21
CA PHE A 522 -0.62 -13.07 -18.10
C PHE A 522 -0.39 -13.84 -19.41
N LEU A 523 -1.42 -14.51 -19.92
CA LEU A 523 -1.33 -15.29 -21.16
C LEU A 523 -0.99 -14.39 -22.35
N GLN A 524 -1.41 -13.13 -22.37
CA GLN A 524 -1.01 -12.17 -23.39
C GLN A 524 0.49 -11.85 -23.35
N GLY A 525 1.16 -12.05 -22.22
CA GLY A 525 2.56 -11.67 -22.00
C GLY A 525 2.74 -10.32 -21.31
N SER A 526 1.66 -9.76 -20.75
CA SER A 526 1.66 -8.44 -20.13
C SER A 526 2.46 -8.37 -18.82
N ILE A 527 3.03 -9.45 -18.30
CA ILE A 527 3.92 -9.38 -17.11
C ILE A 527 5.30 -10.01 -17.38
N GLY A 528 5.64 -10.21 -18.65
CA GLY A 528 6.85 -10.91 -19.09
C GLY A 528 6.56 -12.33 -19.57
N THR A 529 7.63 -13.04 -19.92
CA THR A 529 7.55 -14.43 -20.42
C THR A 529 7.98 -15.40 -19.32
N PRO A 530 7.17 -16.42 -18.97
CA PRO A 530 7.55 -17.41 -17.97
C PRO A 530 8.69 -18.31 -18.46
N HIS A 531 9.50 -18.82 -17.53
CA HIS A 531 10.51 -19.81 -17.85
C HIS A 531 9.88 -21.05 -18.51
N GLY A 532 10.44 -21.52 -19.61
CA GLY A 532 9.89 -22.61 -20.43
C GLY A 532 8.77 -22.18 -21.39
N GLY A 533 8.39 -20.90 -21.44
CA GLY A 533 7.33 -20.39 -22.31
C GLY A 533 5.92 -20.59 -21.75
N PHE A 534 4.93 -20.12 -22.49
CA PHE A 534 3.52 -20.23 -22.10
C PHE A 534 2.98 -21.65 -22.39
N PRO A 535 1.98 -22.13 -21.62
CA PRO A 535 1.37 -23.43 -21.84
C PRO A 535 0.52 -23.42 -23.13
N GLU A 536 0.93 -24.19 -24.13
CA GLU A 536 0.15 -24.44 -25.36
C GLU A 536 -0.43 -25.87 -25.34
N PRO A 537 -1.67 -26.09 -25.85
CA PRO A 537 -2.52 -25.14 -26.58
C PRO A 537 -3.39 -24.23 -25.68
N PHE A 538 -3.22 -24.28 -24.35
CA PHE A 538 -4.08 -23.54 -23.41
C PHE A 538 -4.10 -22.03 -23.70
N ARG A 539 -2.92 -21.40 -23.84
CA ARG A 539 -2.81 -19.98 -24.20
C ARG A 539 -3.52 -19.66 -25.51
N SER A 540 -3.27 -20.43 -26.56
CA SER A 540 -3.91 -20.19 -27.87
C SER A 540 -5.44 -20.30 -27.80
N ARG A 541 -5.98 -21.24 -27.03
CA ARG A 541 -7.44 -21.41 -26.83
C ARG A 541 -8.07 -20.27 -26.06
N VAL A 542 -7.43 -19.80 -24.98
CA VAL A 542 -7.94 -18.69 -24.17
C VAL A 542 -7.89 -17.37 -24.93
N LEU A 543 -6.77 -17.09 -25.61
CA LEU A 543 -6.57 -15.81 -26.29
C LEU A 543 -7.26 -15.75 -27.64
N LYS A 544 -7.34 -16.85 -28.39
CA LYS A 544 -7.82 -16.83 -29.78
C LYS A 544 -7.05 -15.76 -30.58
N ASP A 545 -7.77 -14.77 -31.09
CA ASP A 545 -7.27 -13.62 -31.85
C ASP A 545 -6.89 -12.40 -30.97
N MET A 546 -6.96 -12.51 -29.64
CA MET A 546 -6.55 -11.44 -28.73
C MET A 546 -5.05 -11.07 -28.93
N PRO A 547 -4.70 -9.78 -28.77
CA PRO A 547 -3.32 -9.33 -28.90
C PRO A 547 -2.36 -10.07 -27.98
N ARG A 548 -1.14 -10.31 -28.47
CA ARG A 548 -0.04 -10.92 -27.73
C ARG A 548 1.13 -9.94 -27.66
N VAL A 549 1.78 -9.89 -26.52
CA VAL A 549 2.98 -9.10 -26.27
C VAL A 549 4.20 -9.98 -26.48
N GLU A 550 5.05 -9.59 -27.42
CA GLU A 550 6.38 -10.18 -27.63
C GLU A 550 7.46 -9.25 -27.07
N GLY A 551 8.41 -9.84 -26.36
CA GLY A 551 9.49 -9.12 -25.69
C GLY A 551 9.04 -8.45 -24.39
N ARG A 552 9.74 -7.39 -23.99
CA ARG A 552 9.43 -6.66 -22.76
C ARG A 552 8.22 -5.72 -22.97
N PRO A 553 7.15 -5.81 -22.17
CA PRO A 553 5.95 -5.02 -22.40
C PRO A 553 6.15 -3.50 -22.36
N GLY A 554 7.04 -3.00 -21.50
CA GLY A 554 7.31 -1.57 -21.35
C GLY A 554 8.13 -0.95 -22.47
N GLU A 555 8.86 -1.76 -23.25
CA GLU A 555 9.81 -1.29 -24.27
C GLU A 555 9.14 -0.53 -25.42
N LYS A 556 7.90 -0.92 -25.76
CA LYS A 556 7.12 -0.32 -26.84
C LYS A 556 6.25 0.84 -26.37
N LEU A 557 6.21 1.14 -25.07
CA LEU A 557 5.40 2.23 -24.54
C LEU A 557 6.11 3.58 -24.77
N PRO A 558 5.40 4.61 -25.24
CA PRO A 558 5.99 5.93 -25.41
C PRO A 558 6.41 6.51 -24.04
N PRO A 559 7.54 7.24 -23.95
CA PRO A 559 7.98 7.87 -22.71
C PRO A 559 6.89 8.74 -22.08
N LEU A 560 6.71 8.64 -20.77
CA LEU A 560 5.77 9.49 -20.05
C LEU A 560 6.27 10.95 -20.00
N ASN A 561 5.40 11.91 -20.32
CA ASN A 561 5.71 13.33 -20.18
C ASN A 561 5.37 13.83 -18.75
N PHE A 562 6.38 13.88 -17.88
CA PHE A 562 6.24 14.31 -16.50
C PHE A 562 5.85 15.79 -16.35
N ASP A 563 6.33 16.67 -17.21
CA ASP A 563 6.01 18.11 -17.14
C ASP A 563 4.54 18.35 -17.46
N LYS A 564 4.01 17.63 -18.46
CA LYS A 564 2.58 17.65 -18.76
C LYS A 564 1.78 17.11 -17.58
N LEU A 565 2.12 15.93 -17.05
CA LEU A 565 1.42 15.34 -15.91
C LEU A 565 1.41 16.28 -14.69
N LYS A 566 2.55 16.94 -14.41
CA LYS A 566 2.68 17.93 -13.34
C LYS A 566 1.81 19.16 -13.58
N LYS A 567 1.71 19.64 -14.82
CA LYS A 567 0.84 20.75 -15.18
C LYS A 567 -0.62 20.37 -14.96
N ASP A 568 -1.04 19.23 -15.49
CA ASP A 568 -2.42 18.74 -15.40
C ASP A 568 -2.83 18.57 -13.92
N LEU A 569 -1.99 17.95 -13.09
CA LEU A 569 -2.25 17.80 -11.65
C LEU A 569 -2.33 19.14 -10.89
N LYS A 570 -1.58 20.17 -11.32
CA LYS A 570 -1.61 21.49 -10.68
C LYS A 570 -2.89 22.28 -10.95
N GLU A 571 -3.67 21.89 -11.96
CA GLU A 571 -4.97 22.52 -12.26
C GLU A 571 -5.99 22.21 -11.16
N THR A 572 -5.97 20.99 -10.61
CA THR A 572 -6.83 20.56 -9.50
C THR A 572 -6.15 20.68 -8.13
N HIS A 573 -4.85 20.39 -8.05
CA HIS A 573 -4.07 20.33 -6.82
C HIS A 573 -2.84 21.28 -6.85
N PRO A 574 -2.98 22.55 -6.43
CA PRO A 574 -1.93 23.58 -6.60
C PRO A 574 -0.58 23.28 -5.92
N ASN A 575 -0.57 22.42 -4.90
CA ASN A 575 0.60 22.14 -4.06
C ASN A 575 1.35 20.85 -4.46
N VAL A 576 1.05 20.27 -5.62
CA VAL A 576 1.69 19.06 -6.14
C VAL A 576 3.20 19.27 -6.38
N ASN A 577 4.01 18.33 -5.91
CA ASN A 577 5.45 18.25 -6.11
C ASN A 577 5.85 17.03 -6.96
N ASP A 578 7.15 16.85 -7.24
CA ASP A 578 7.62 15.79 -8.15
C ASP A 578 7.35 14.37 -7.63
N ARG A 579 7.24 14.18 -6.32
CA ARG A 579 6.90 12.89 -5.70
C ARG A 579 5.42 12.58 -5.87
N ASP A 580 4.56 13.59 -5.79
CA ASP A 580 3.13 13.44 -6.11
C ASP A 580 2.96 13.10 -7.60
N VAL A 581 3.72 13.73 -8.49
CA VAL A 581 3.74 13.41 -9.93
C VAL A 581 4.21 11.97 -10.16
N MET A 582 5.24 11.51 -9.44
CA MET A 582 5.72 10.14 -9.52
C MET A 582 4.68 9.14 -8.99
N SER A 583 4.02 9.46 -7.88
CA SER A 583 2.91 8.65 -7.36
C SER A 583 1.76 8.57 -8.38
N ALA A 584 1.40 9.68 -9.03
CA ALA A 584 0.36 9.71 -10.05
C ALA A 584 0.77 8.95 -11.32
N ALA A 585 2.06 8.96 -11.70
CA ALA A 585 2.56 8.18 -12.82
C ALA A 585 2.42 6.66 -12.58
N LEU A 586 2.60 6.21 -11.33
CA LEU A 586 2.49 4.80 -10.94
C LEU A 586 1.04 4.38 -10.65
N TYR A 587 0.29 5.27 -9.98
CA TYR A 587 -1.06 5.04 -9.46
C TYR A 587 -1.95 6.29 -9.65
N PRO A 588 -2.44 6.57 -10.88
CA PRO A 588 -3.16 7.82 -11.17
C PRO A 588 -4.40 8.00 -10.28
N ALA A 589 -5.32 7.03 -10.29
CA ALA A 589 -6.57 7.11 -9.54
C ALA A 589 -6.35 7.14 -8.02
N VAL A 590 -5.43 6.33 -7.49
CA VAL A 590 -5.12 6.28 -6.06
C VAL A 590 -4.52 7.60 -5.58
N THR A 591 -3.64 8.19 -6.40
CA THR A 591 -3.02 9.47 -6.06
C THR A 591 -4.05 10.59 -6.06
N GLU A 592 -4.95 10.62 -7.05
CA GLU A 592 -6.05 11.58 -7.09
C GLU A 592 -6.97 11.45 -5.86
N GLU A 593 -7.37 10.23 -5.51
CA GLU A 593 -8.17 9.95 -4.31
C GLU A 593 -7.43 10.40 -3.03
N TYR A 594 -6.13 10.11 -2.93
CA TYR A 594 -5.30 10.53 -1.80
C TYR A 594 -5.16 12.06 -1.70
N LEU A 595 -4.95 12.75 -2.82
CA LEU A 595 -4.81 14.21 -2.83
C LEU A 595 -6.11 14.89 -2.41
N HIS A 596 -7.26 14.43 -2.93
CA HIS A 596 -8.58 14.88 -2.46
C HIS A 596 -8.79 14.59 -0.97
N PHE A 597 -8.44 13.38 -0.51
CA PHE A 597 -8.54 13.02 0.90
C PHE A 597 -7.70 13.97 1.78
N ARG A 598 -6.44 14.22 1.41
CA ARG A 598 -5.54 15.12 2.13
C ARG A 598 -6.05 16.56 2.15
N GLU A 599 -6.69 17.00 1.07
CA GLU A 599 -7.34 18.30 1.01
C GLU A 599 -8.55 18.40 1.94
N ALA A 600 -9.36 17.34 2.05
CA ALA A 600 -10.52 17.29 2.92
C ALA A 600 -10.13 17.19 4.41
N TYR A 601 -9.25 16.25 4.75
CA TYR A 601 -9.01 15.80 6.13
C TYR A 601 -7.65 16.19 6.71
N GLY A 602 -6.72 16.64 5.88
CA GLY A 602 -5.41 17.08 6.34
C GLY A 602 -4.53 15.93 6.85
N PRO A 603 -3.67 16.17 7.85
CA PRO A 603 -2.59 15.27 8.21
C PRO A 603 -3.02 14.13 9.16
N VAL A 604 -3.82 13.18 8.66
CA VAL A 604 -4.34 12.05 9.46
C VAL A 604 -3.24 11.09 9.94
N GLU A 605 -2.06 11.12 9.31
CA GLU A 605 -0.87 10.37 9.72
C GLU A 605 -0.36 10.77 11.11
N LYS A 606 -0.76 11.94 11.63
CA LYS A 606 -0.39 12.43 12.98
C LYS A 606 -1.27 11.88 14.10
N LEU A 607 -2.40 11.25 13.76
CA LEU A 607 -3.29 10.63 14.75
C LEU A 607 -2.69 9.32 15.25
N ASP A 608 -2.90 9.00 16.54
CA ASP A 608 -2.62 7.66 17.05
C ASP A 608 -3.44 6.60 16.30
N THR A 609 -2.85 5.42 16.12
CA THR A 609 -3.41 4.36 15.25
C THR A 609 -4.82 3.95 15.65
N ARG A 610 -5.12 3.83 16.95
CA ARG A 610 -6.48 3.54 17.42
C ARG A 610 -7.48 4.62 17.01
N ILE A 611 -7.13 5.89 17.24
CA ILE A 611 -7.96 7.06 16.89
C ILE A 611 -8.15 7.14 15.37
N PHE A 612 -7.10 6.87 14.59
CA PHE A 612 -7.16 6.84 13.14
C PHE A 612 -8.14 5.76 12.64
N LEU A 613 -8.06 4.55 13.16
CA LEU A 613 -8.85 3.41 12.67
C LEU A 613 -10.32 3.47 13.08
N ILE A 614 -10.62 3.77 14.35
CA ILE A 614 -11.98 3.64 14.90
C ILE A 614 -12.51 4.91 15.57
N GLY A 615 -11.75 6.00 15.53
CA GLY A 615 -12.14 7.26 16.13
C GLY A 615 -11.98 7.29 17.66
N PRO A 616 -12.18 8.46 18.27
CA PRO A 616 -12.21 8.62 19.72
C PRO A 616 -13.54 8.16 20.31
N LYS A 617 -13.57 7.87 21.61
CA LYS A 617 -14.83 7.70 22.35
C LYS A 617 -15.37 9.05 22.81
N VAL A 618 -16.68 9.11 23.05
CA VAL A 618 -17.29 10.26 23.74
C VAL A 618 -16.66 10.38 25.14
N GLY A 619 -16.22 11.59 25.48
CA GLY A 619 -15.49 11.91 26.71
C GLY A 619 -13.98 11.68 26.65
N GLU A 620 -13.46 11.03 25.61
CA GLU A 620 -12.02 10.74 25.48
C GLU A 620 -11.24 12.00 25.08
N GLU A 621 -10.15 12.25 25.81
CA GLU A 621 -9.18 13.31 25.56
C GLU A 621 -7.86 12.72 25.05
N PHE A 622 -7.28 13.36 24.03
CA PHE A 622 -6.03 12.93 23.42
C PHE A 622 -5.29 14.11 22.78
N GLU A 623 -4.00 13.92 22.53
CA GLU A 623 -3.14 14.94 21.94
C GLU A 623 -2.70 14.58 20.52
N VAL A 624 -2.62 15.59 19.65
CA VAL A 624 -2.10 15.44 18.28
C VAL A 624 -0.93 16.38 18.06
N ASN A 625 0.25 15.81 17.86
CA ASN A 625 1.49 16.55 17.60
C ASN A 625 1.62 16.85 16.10
N LEU A 626 1.30 18.08 15.68
CA LEU A 626 1.36 18.47 14.26
C LEU A 626 2.78 18.75 13.77
N GLN A 627 3.60 19.34 14.65
CA GLN A 627 5.00 19.68 14.43
C GLN A 627 5.62 20.07 15.77
N LYS A 628 6.95 20.16 15.85
CA LYS A 628 7.66 20.60 17.06
C LYS A 628 7.05 21.91 17.61
N GLY A 629 6.62 21.86 18.87
CA GLY A 629 5.99 22.99 19.58
C GLY A 629 4.56 23.32 19.18
N LYS A 630 3.86 22.47 18.40
CA LYS A 630 2.44 22.63 18.08
C LYS A 630 1.66 21.33 18.31
N THR A 631 0.99 21.29 19.46
CA THR A 631 0.15 20.18 19.90
C THR A 631 -1.30 20.64 19.98
N LEU A 632 -2.22 19.79 19.54
CA LEU A 632 -3.66 19.97 19.73
C LEU A 632 -4.10 19.06 20.87
N SER A 633 -4.70 19.61 21.93
CA SER A 633 -5.52 18.84 22.86
C SER A 633 -6.94 18.79 22.31
N LEU A 634 -7.44 17.57 22.11
CA LEU A 634 -8.75 17.28 21.53
C LEU A 634 -9.55 16.42 22.50
N LYS A 635 -10.83 16.74 22.67
CA LYS A 635 -11.78 15.92 23.41
C LYS A 635 -13.08 15.80 22.66
N THR A 636 -13.61 14.58 22.53
CA THR A 636 -14.93 14.36 21.92
C THR A 636 -15.99 14.58 22.99
N LEU A 637 -16.96 15.47 22.76
CA LEU A 637 -17.95 15.84 23.78
C LEU A 637 -19.27 15.09 23.57
N ALA A 638 -19.79 15.08 22.35
CA ALA A 638 -21.06 14.45 22.01
C ALA A 638 -21.23 14.31 20.49
N MET A 639 -22.12 13.44 20.06
CA MET A 639 -22.66 13.37 18.70
C MET A 639 -24.17 13.48 18.80
N ALA A 640 -24.77 14.34 17.97
CA ALA A 640 -26.22 14.50 17.93
C ALA A 640 -26.91 13.21 17.44
N GLU A 641 -27.95 12.79 18.16
CA GLU A 641 -28.80 11.66 17.77
C GLU A 641 -29.72 12.01 16.59
N ASP A 642 -30.17 13.26 16.53
CA ASP A 642 -31.02 13.75 15.45
C ASP A 642 -30.20 14.14 14.21
N LEU A 643 -30.81 13.93 13.05
CA LEU A 643 -30.28 14.42 11.78
C LEU A 643 -30.75 15.85 11.53
N THR A 644 -29.88 16.68 10.96
CA THR A 644 -30.31 17.93 10.33
C THR A 644 -31.25 17.64 9.15
N PRO A 645 -32.03 18.62 8.68
CA PRO A 645 -32.85 18.46 7.47
C PRO A 645 -32.06 18.03 6.22
N ASN A 646 -30.74 18.23 6.21
CA ASN A 646 -29.85 17.83 5.12
C ASN A 646 -29.28 16.41 5.28
N GLY A 647 -29.69 15.67 6.32
CA GLY A 647 -29.19 14.32 6.61
C GLY A 647 -27.80 14.31 7.24
N GLU A 648 -27.44 15.34 8.01
CA GLU A 648 -26.14 15.46 8.68
C GLU A 648 -26.28 15.28 10.20
N ARG A 649 -25.26 14.73 10.85
CA ARG A 649 -25.09 14.73 12.30
C ARG A 649 -24.12 15.82 12.71
N GLU A 650 -24.45 16.53 13.78
CA GLU A 650 -23.50 17.45 14.41
C GLU A 650 -22.65 16.72 15.45
N VAL A 651 -21.33 16.81 15.32
CA VAL A 651 -20.37 16.23 16.28
C VAL A 651 -19.64 17.35 17.00
N PHE A 652 -19.66 17.31 18.33
CA PHE A 652 -19.08 18.32 19.21
C PHE A 652 -17.73 17.86 19.77
N PHE A 653 -16.74 18.75 19.66
CA PHE A 653 -15.39 18.57 20.17
C PHE A 653 -14.99 19.76 21.04
N GLU A 654 -14.13 19.54 22.01
CA GLU A 654 -13.29 20.57 22.61
C GLU A 654 -11.92 20.52 21.94
N MET A 655 -11.39 21.66 21.51
CA MET A 655 -10.06 21.78 20.93
C MET A 655 -9.32 22.92 21.62
N ASN A 656 -8.25 22.60 22.35
CA ASN A 656 -7.48 23.54 23.16
C ASN A 656 -8.38 24.41 24.07
N GLY A 657 -9.32 23.78 24.79
CA GLY A 657 -10.27 24.45 25.68
C GLY A 657 -11.40 25.23 24.99
N GLN A 658 -11.55 25.11 23.66
CA GLN A 658 -12.62 25.78 22.92
C GLN A 658 -13.57 24.79 22.27
N LEU A 659 -14.88 24.99 22.46
CA LEU A 659 -15.92 24.23 21.79
C LEU A 659 -15.85 24.40 20.27
N ARG A 660 -16.02 23.29 19.57
CA ARG A 660 -16.08 23.16 18.12
C ARG A 660 -17.18 22.17 17.76
N SER A 661 -17.83 22.40 16.64
CA SER A 661 -18.67 21.40 16.01
C SER A 661 -18.32 21.22 14.55
N VAL A 662 -18.63 20.03 14.04
CA VAL A 662 -18.58 19.68 12.62
C VAL A 662 -19.88 18.99 12.24
N LEU A 663 -20.38 19.30 11.05
CA LEU A 663 -21.53 18.64 10.46
C LEU A 663 -21.03 17.57 9.51
N ILE A 664 -21.51 16.35 9.67
CA ILE A 664 -21.08 15.18 8.92
C ILE A 664 -22.30 14.50 8.35
N ARG A 665 -22.33 14.29 7.04
CA ARG A 665 -23.44 13.58 6.39
C ARG A 665 -23.46 12.12 6.83
N ASP A 666 -24.59 11.66 7.35
CA ASP A 666 -24.81 10.27 7.73
C ASP A 666 -25.13 9.45 6.46
N LYS A 667 -24.20 8.59 6.06
CA LYS A 667 -24.29 7.81 4.82
C LYS A 667 -25.31 6.68 4.93
N GLU A 668 -25.56 6.15 6.12
CA GLU A 668 -26.57 5.08 6.30
C GLU A 668 -27.97 5.67 6.27
N ALA A 669 -28.21 6.76 7.01
CA ALA A 669 -29.48 7.46 6.98
C ALA A 669 -29.79 8.06 5.60
N SER A 670 -28.75 8.47 4.86
CA SER A 670 -28.90 8.95 3.47
C SER A 670 -29.29 7.86 2.47
N LYS A 671 -29.09 6.56 2.76
CA LYS A 671 -29.51 5.46 1.87
C LYS A 671 -31.02 5.22 1.90
N GLU A 672 -31.72 5.64 2.96
CA GLU A 672 -33.17 5.53 3.08
C GLU A 672 -33.93 6.74 2.49
N LEU A 673 -33.22 7.79 2.05
CA LEU A 673 -33.82 9.05 1.58
C LEU A 673 -33.64 9.25 0.06
N HIS A 674 -34.25 8.35 -0.73
CA HIS A 674 -34.72 8.72 -2.08
C HIS A 674 -36.24 8.82 -2.04
N ILE A 675 -36.77 9.98 -1.62
CA ILE A 675 -38.18 10.31 -1.83
C ILE A 675 -38.31 10.63 -3.32
N HIS A 676 -38.72 9.65 -4.11
CA HIS A 676 -39.08 9.88 -5.49
C HIS A 676 -40.35 10.74 -5.54
N PRO A 677 -40.40 11.79 -6.37
CA PRO A 677 -41.63 12.54 -6.59
C PRO A 677 -42.74 11.56 -6.98
N LYS A 678 -43.94 11.65 -6.39
CA LYS A 678 -45.06 10.78 -6.79
C LYS A 678 -45.76 11.35 -8.03
N ALA A 679 -46.15 10.50 -8.96
CA ALA A 679 -47.00 10.89 -10.08
C ALA A 679 -48.41 11.23 -9.60
N SER A 680 -48.90 12.39 -10.00
CA SER A 680 -50.26 12.83 -9.73
C SER A 680 -51.27 12.06 -10.57
N LYS A 681 -52.19 11.34 -9.93
CA LYS A 681 -53.26 10.56 -10.61
C LYS A 681 -54.21 11.43 -11.45
N SER A 682 -54.23 12.75 -11.24
CA SER A 682 -55.01 13.69 -12.04
C SER A 682 -54.25 14.21 -13.27
N ASN A 683 -52.92 14.03 -13.34
CA ASN A 683 -52.09 14.49 -14.45
C ASN A 683 -51.71 13.35 -15.39
N LYS A 684 -52.37 13.27 -16.55
CA LYS A 684 -52.10 12.23 -17.57
C LYS A 684 -50.73 12.35 -18.27
N ASN A 685 -49.99 13.42 -17.99
CA ASN A 685 -48.64 13.60 -18.49
C ASN A 685 -47.60 12.94 -17.59
N GLU A 686 -47.95 12.56 -16.36
CA GLU A 686 -47.07 11.92 -15.39
C GLU A 686 -47.29 10.41 -15.41
N VAL A 687 -46.23 9.65 -15.69
CA VAL A 687 -46.26 8.18 -15.67
C VAL A 687 -45.69 7.72 -14.33
N GLY A 688 -46.54 7.16 -13.47
CA GLY A 688 -46.14 6.63 -12.17
C GLY A 688 -45.82 5.12 -12.18
N ALA A 689 -45.07 4.66 -11.19
CA ALA A 689 -44.79 3.26 -10.93
C ALA A 689 -46.08 2.56 -10.48
N PRO A 690 -46.57 1.53 -11.19
CA PRO A 690 -47.83 0.87 -10.86
C PRO A 690 -47.75 0.06 -9.56
N MET A 691 -46.54 -0.29 -9.12
CA MET A 691 -46.27 -1.04 -7.90
C MET A 691 -44.81 -0.84 -7.46
N PRO A 692 -44.46 -1.12 -6.19
CA PRO A 692 -43.08 -1.14 -5.74
C PRO A 692 -42.27 -2.20 -6.49
N GLY A 693 -41.02 -1.88 -6.86
CA GLY A 693 -40.16 -2.79 -7.62
C GLY A 693 -38.79 -2.19 -7.96
N THR A 694 -37.98 -2.93 -8.71
CA THR A 694 -36.65 -2.48 -9.19
C THR A 694 -36.67 -2.31 -10.70
N VAL A 695 -36.16 -1.20 -11.23
CA VAL A 695 -36.03 -0.97 -12.67
C VAL A 695 -34.97 -1.91 -13.25
N ILE A 696 -35.37 -2.78 -14.17
CA ILE A 696 -34.46 -3.74 -14.84
C ILE A 696 -33.94 -3.16 -16.15
N ASP A 697 -34.82 -2.51 -16.89
CA ASP A 697 -34.57 -2.08 -18.27
C ASP A 697 -35.38 -0.83 -18.61
N VAL A 698 -34.74 0.22 -19.10
CA VAL A 698 -35.39 1.45 -19.58
C VAL A 698 -35.29 1.50 -21.11
N ARG A 699 -36.44 1.60 -21.78
CA ARG A 699 -36.56 1.41 -23.24
C ARG A 699 -36.75 2.70 -24.03
N VAL A 700 -36.80 3.84 -23.36
CA VAL A 700 -37.00 5.17 -23.94
C VAL A 700 -36.01 6.16 -23.34
N LYS A 701 -35.68 7.21 -24.09
CA LYS A 701 -34.87 8.33 -23.62
C LYS A 701 -35.64 9.65 -23.75
N GLU A 702 -35.16 10.68 -23.05
CA GLU A 702 -35.70 12.03 -23.20
C GLU A 702 -35.63 12.50 -24.67
N GLY A 703 -36.74 13.07 -25.15
CA GLY A 703 -36.93 13.49 -26.54
C GLY A 703 -37.57 12.44 -27.45
N ASP A 704 -37.75 11.19 -27.02
CA ASP A 704 -38.38 10.16 -27.84
C ASP A 704 -39.89 10.39 -27.99
N LYS A 705 -40.41 10.13 -29.20
CA LYS A 705 -41.86 10.04 -29.45
C LYS A 705 -42.36 8.66 -29.05
N VAL A 706 -43.43 8.63 -28.27
CA VAL A 706 -44.07 7.40 -27.80
C VAL A 706 -45.54 7.34 -28.21
N GLU A 707 -46.02 6.16 -28.55
CA GLU A 707 -47.43 5.88 -28.81
C GLU A 707 -48.15 5.38 -27.56
N LYS A 708 -49.48 5.52 -27.52
CA LYS A 708 -50.28 4.94 -26.43
C LYS A 708 -50.12 3.42 -26.42
N GLY A 709 -49.77 2.85 -25.26
CA GLY A 709 -49.53 1.42 -25.07
C GLY A 709 -48.10 0.98 -25.38
N GLN A 710 -47.23 1.88 -25.85
CA GLN A 710 -45.83 1.55 -26.11
C GLN A 710 -45.09 1.23 -24.80
N PRO A 711 -44.30 0.13 -24.74
CA PRO A 711 -43.42 -0.18 -23.61
C PRO A 711 -42.41 0.93 -23.33
N LEU A 712 -42.35 1.38 -22.08
CA LEU A 712 -41.47 2.45 -21.61
C LEU A 712 -40.28 1.90 -20.80
N LEU A 713 -40.55 1.00 -19.85
CA LEU A 713 -39.54 0.34 -19.02
C LEU A 713 -40.05 -0.97 -18.43
N VAL A 714 -39.16 -1.74 -17.80
CA VAL A 714 -39.45 -3.01 -17.11
C VAL A 714 -39.11 -2.90 -15.63
N LEU A 715 -40.05 -3.28 -14.78
CA LEU A 715 -39.89 -3.39 -13.32
C LEU A 715 -39.82 -4.86 -12.90
N SER A 716 -38.97 -5.19 -11.93
CA SER A 716 -38.96 -6.46 -11.20
C SER A 716 -39.60 -6.27 -9.83
N ALA A 717 -40.61 -7.08 -9.51
CA ALA A 717 -41.14 -7.18 -8.17
C ALA A 717 -41.40 -8.65 -7.84
N MET A 718 -40.88 -9.14 -6.70
CA MET A 718 -41.07 -10.53 -6.25
C MET A 718 -40.71 -11.59 -7.32
N LYS A 719 -39.62 -11.37 -8.08
CA LYS A 719 -39.15 -12.22 -9.19
C LYS A 719 -40.10 -12.29 -10.39
N MET A 720 -41.07 -11.37 -10.48
CA MET A 720 -41.91 -11.17 -11.66
C MET A 720 -41.51 -9.88 -12.36
N GLU A 721 -41.42 -9.93 -13.69
CA GLU A 721 -41.15 -8.77 -14.53
C GLU A 721 -42.45 -8.18 -15.04
N MET A 722 -42.59 -6.85 -14.98
CA MET A 722 -43.74 -6.11 -15.46
C MET A 722 -43.29 -4.97 -16.37
N VAL A 723 -43.89 -4.89 -17.55
CA VAL A 723 -43.63 -3.82 -18.52
C VAL A 723 -44.57 -2.65 -18.23
N VAL A 724 -44.02 -1.47 -17.95
CA VAL A 724 -44.79 -0.23 -17.83
C VAL A 724 -44.98 0.37 -19.22
N GLN A 725 -46.23 0.69 -19.57
CA GLN A 725 -46.62 1.18 -20.90
C GLN A 725 -47.06 2.64 -20.86
N SER A 726 -46.92 3.35 -21.99
CA SER A 726 -47.33 4.75 -22.10
C SER A 726 -48.86 4.91 -22.05
N PRO A 727 -49.41 5.77 -21.17
CA PRO A 727 -50.86 5.99 -21.08
C PRO A 727 -51.43 6.81 -22.25
N LYS A 728 -50.58 7.53 -22.99
CA LYS A 728 -50.95 8.38 -24.15
C LYS A 728 -49.84 8.43 -25.20
N ALA A 729 -50.16 8.94 -26.39
CA ALA A 729 -49.14 9.34 -27.35
C ALA A 729 -48.57 10.72 -26.96
N GLY A 730 -47.27 10.93 -27.17
CA GLY A 730 -46.58 12.17 -26.82
C GLY A 730 -45.06 12.08 -26.96
N VAL A 731 -44.35 13.06 -26.40
CA VAL A 731 -42.88 13.10 -26.34
C VAL A 731 -42.42 12.94 -24.89
N VAL A 732 -41.46 12.06 -24.63
CA VAL A 732 -40.84 11.92 -23.31
C VAL A 732 -40.05 13.19 -23.01
N LYS A 733 -40.53 14.00 -22.08
CA LYS A 733 -39.91 15.27 -21.71
C LYS A 733 -38.81 15.12 -20.66
N LYS A 734 -39.03 14.21 -19.71
CA LYS A 734 -38.12 13.99 -18.59
C LYS A 734 -38.18 12.55 -18.11
N LEU A 735 -37.03 11.92 -17.87
CA LEU A 735 -36.91 10.57 -17.30
C LEU A 735 -36.31 10.67 -15.89
N GLU A 736 -37.03 10.20 -14.88
CA GLU A 736 -36.65 10.36 -13.46
C GLU A 736 -36.02 9.10 -12.86
N VAL A 737 -35.80 8.07 -13.68
CA VAL A 737 -35.38 6.72 -13.24
C VAL A 737 -34.22 6.17 -14.05
N SER A 738 -33.43 5.27 -13.44
CA SER A 738 -32.32 4.54 -14.08
C SER A 738 -32.34 3.05 -13.75
N ASN A 739 -31.68 2.22 -14.56
CA ASN A 739 -31.54 0.79 -14.29
C ASN A 739 -30.95 0.53 -12.89
N GLY A 740 -31.51 -0.45 -12.18
CA GLY A 740 -31.15 -0.82 -10.80
C GLY A 740 -31.83 0.01 -9.70
N MET A 741 -32.58 1.06 -10.06
CA MET A 741 -33.27 1.91 -9.09
C MET A 741 -34.47 1.18 -8.45
N LYS A 742 -34.61 1.28 -7.13
CA LYS A 742 -35.78 0.77 -6.38
C LYS A 742 -36.83 1.87 -6.29
N LEU A 743 -38.08 1.50 -6.54
CA LEU A 743 -39.22 2.39 -6.56
C LEU A 743 -40.33 1.87 -5.64
N GLU A 744 -41.10 2.79 -5.09
CA GLU A 744 -42.37 2.54 -4.45
C GLU A 744 -43.54 2.72 -5.43
N GLY A 745 -44.75 2.31 -5.00
CA GLY A 745 -45.96 2.60 -5.77
C GLY A 745 -46.17 4.11 -5.93
N ASP A 746 -46.68 4.48 -7.10
CA ASP A 746 -46.94 5.86 -7.54
C ASP A 746 -45.69 6.74 -7.73
N ASP A 747 -44.45 6.23 -7.60
CA ASP A 747 -43.23 7.01 -7.91
C ASP A 747 -43.21 7.45 -9.37
N LEU A 748 -42.88 8.72 -9.64
CA LEU A 748 -42.82 9.30 -10.97
C LEU A 748 -41.67 8.66 -11.76
N LEU A 749 -42.01 8.01 -12.86
CA LEU A 749 -41.07 7.39 -13.78
C LEU A 749 -40.60 8.38 -14.84
N MET A 750 -41.54 9.08 -15.47
CA MET A 750 -41.29 10.04 -16.53
C MET A 750 -42.47 10.97 -16.81
N LEU A 751 -42.18 12.07 -17.51
CA LEU A 751 -43.15 13.01 -18.05
C LEU A 751 -43.32 12.80 -19.56
N VAL A 752 -44.56 12.67 -20.04
CA VAL A 752 -44.92 12.53 -21.45
C VAL A 752 -45.84 13.70 -21.84
N GLU A 753 -45.41 14.54 -22.78
CA GLU A 753 -46.17 15.72 -23.27
C GLU A 753 -46.79 15.51 -24.64
#